data_AF-A0A5C4L7N2-F1
#
_entry.id   AF-A0A5C4L7N2-F1
#
_cell.length_a   1.000
_cell.length_b   1.000
_cell.length_c   1.000
_cell.angle_alpha   90.00
_cell.angle_beta   90.00
_cell.angle_gamma   90.00
#
_symmetry.space_group_name_H-M   'P 1'
#
loop_
_entity.id
_entity.type
_entity.pdbx_description
1 polymer ?
#
loop_
_entity_poly.entity_id
_entity_poly.type
_entity_poly.pdbx_seq_one_letter_code
_entity_poly.pdbx_strand_id
1 'polypeptide(L)'
;MRASLRLGRGRVVARDFARIRLEFGAEALSLDVADLGLGGLWVSIAFKDENHGAFSRVELTAIGAGPDGPQGTSLSERAFGHGRFTWLGRLPAGTTALTLTPMLGEPALSIDEFTVRVRSRAALVGRAALRRPVLTAQALFWRAVGKRVRSQHRLARALVPPGLTGYDTWVRHFDTLGEADRARISGEVAQWRDPPLISVVMPVYDPGPTVLEEALRSVRDQLYPHWELCIADDASTDPAVPRLLARAAAEDPRIRVERRPENGHIAVATNTALALARGTYVAFMDHDDVLPAHALYEVAKAIRREPDLDLIYSDEDKIDAEGRRFEPHFKGDWNPELLYGQNYLNHLTVVRRSLVEAVGALRPGFEGSQDHDLLLRLSDRLDPARVRHLPVILYHWRTAIGSGTFSDTFLARAEAARLRALEELVARRGWPHRVERGPLGFNRLVRALPDPAPRVSVVIPTKDRAELLRVVLDGLLDRTAYPDIEVVVVDNGSTEPAAKELLASAAADPRVRVLARPGPFNFSGLSNDGAAAASGPLLLFLNNDIEIVEPGWLAEMASIAVEPAVGAVGAKLSYPDGTLQHGGVVLGVGGVAGHSHPDIGPDDPGYFGRMVISQEVSAVTGACLMVRREVFEAVGRFDAEALAVAFNDIDLCLRVRKAGYSVIWTPHAALTHHESKSRGKEDTPEKRARFEAEVATMTERWGPELRNDPYYNPNLARAKALFRLW
;
A
#
# COMPACT_ATOMS: atom_id res chain seq x y z
N MET A 1 -41.49 -2.48 -5.96
CA MET A 1 -42.59 -1.76 -6.64
C MET A 1 -42.13 -1.43 -8.06
N ARG A 2 -42.89 -1.85 -9.10
CA ARG A 2 -42.50 -1.79 -10.51
C ARG A 2 -42.38 -0.35 -11.01
N ALA A 3 -41.22 0.06 -11.51
CA ALA A 3 -41.08 1.27 -12.32
C ALA A 3 -40.97 0.85 -13.79
N SER A 4 -42.10 0.93 -14.51
CA SER A 4 -42.17 0.84 -15.96
C SER A 4 -41.90 2.21 -16.58
N LEU A 5 -40.96 2.31 -17.50
CA LEU A 5 -40.81 3.48 -18.37
C LEU A 5 -40.45 3.04 -19.80
N ARG A 6 -41.46 3.03 -20.66
CA ARG A 6 -41.29 3.12 -22.13
C ARG A 6 -41.52 4.56 -22.53
N LEU A 7 -40.68 5.12 -23.40
CA LEU A 7 -41.09 6.07 -24.45
C LEU A 7 -39.96 6.32 -25.46
N GLY A 8 -40.32 6.25 -26.74
CA GLY A 8 -39.81 7.14 -27.80
C GLY A 8 -38.45 6.83 -28.44
N ARG A 9 -38.45 6.64 -29.76
CA ARG A 9 -37.29 6.49 -30.66
C ARG A 9 -36.09 7.37 -30.26
N GLY A 10 -35.09 6.72 -29.65
CA GLY A 10 -33.88 7.32 -29.11
C GLY A 10 -33.63 6.80 -27.71
N ARG A 11 -33.22 5.52 -27.59
CA ARG A 11 -33.02 4.78 -26.32
C ARG A 11 -32.31 5.63 -25.25
N VAL A 12 -33.08 6.28 -24.37
CA VAL A 12 -32.64 6.75 -23.06
C VAL A 12 -33.11 5.69 -22.08
N VAL A 13 -32.22 4.75 -21.74
CA VAL A 13 -32.45 3.86 -20.59
C VAL A 13 -31.88 4.59 -19.39
N ALA A 14 -32.77 5.23 -18.62
CA ALA A 14 -32.51 5.64 -17.26
C ALA A 14 -33.26 4.66 -16.36
N ARG A 15 -32.56 3.94 -15.49
CA ARG A 15 -33.17 3.09 -14.47
C ARG A 15 -32.70 3.58 -13.10
N ASP A 16 -33.66 3.96 -12.28
CA ASP A 16 -33.46 4.26 -10.87
C ASP A 16 -33.79 2.99 -10.10
N PHE A 17 -32.86 2.55 -9.27
CA PHE A 17 -33.07 1.43 -8.37
C PHE A 17 -33.61 1.99 -7.05
N ALA A 18 -34.60 1.33 -6.45
CA ALA A 18 -35.10 1.72 -5.13
C ALA A 18 -33.98 1.65 -4.09
N ARG A 19 -34.13 2.30 -2.94
CA ARG A 19 -33.16 2.23 -1.83
C ARG A 19 -32.83 0.76 -1.51
N ILE A 20 -31.56 0.39 -1.60
CA ILE A 20 -31.09 -0.98 -1.35
C ILE A 20 -30.07 -0.95 -0.23
N ARG A 21 -30.27 -1.81 0.77
CA ARG A 21 -29.33 -2.01 1.87
C ARG A 21 -28.64 -3.35 1.70
N LEU A 22 -27.33 -3.36 1.89
CA LEU A 22 -26.64 -4.61 2.20
C LEU A 22 -26.84 -4.93 3.68
N GLU A 23 -27.15 -6.20 3.95
CA GLU A 23 -27.16 -6.71 5.31
C GLU A 23 -25.73 -6.90 5.81
N PHE A 24 -25.54 -6.81 7.13
CA PHE A 24 -24.25 -6.99 7.77
C PHE A 24 -23.69 -8.38 7.45
N GLY A 25 -22.49 -8.45 6.86
CA GLY A 25 -21.83 -9.70 6.46
C GLY A 25 -22.01 -10.11 4.99
N ALA A 26 -22.79 -9.37 4.19
CA ALA A 26 -22.88 -9.60 2.75
C ALA A 26 -21.64 -9.02 2.03
N GLU A 27 -20.99 -9.84 1.19
CA GLU A 27 -19.72 -9.47 0.52
C GLU A 27 -19.89 -8.39 -0.56
N ALA A 28 -21.05 -8.32 -1.23
CA ALA A 28 -21.30 -7.32 -2.25
C ALA A 28 -22.80 -7.15 -2.58
N LEU A 29 -23.18 -6.00 -3.13
CA LEU A 29 -24.52 -5.73 -3.67
C LEU A 29 -24.52 -5.90 -5.17
N SER A 30 -25.23 -6.90 -5.69
CA SER A 30 -25.36 -7.10 -7.13
C SER A 30 -26.69 -6.59 -7.67
N LEU A 31 -26.63 -5.85 -8.78
CA LEU A 31 -27.77 -5.30 -9.50
C LEU A 31 -27.84 -5.97 -10.88
N ASP A 32 -28.91 -6.74 -11.12
CA ASP A 32 -29.20 -7.30 -12.44
C ASP A 32 -29.55 -6.17 -13.43
N VAL A 33 -28.77 -6.10 -14.53
CA VAL A 33 -28.96 -5.16 -15.63
C VAL A 33 -29.05 -5.85 -16.99
N ALA A 34 -29.22 -7.17 -17.03
CA ALA A 34 -29.21 -7.95 -18.26
C ALA A 34 -30.33 -7.51 -19.23
N ASP A 35 -31.51 -7.21 -18.69
CA ASP A 35 -32.68 -6.75 -19.42
C ASP A 35 -32.52 -5.35 -20.06
N LEU A 36 -31.53 -4.58 -19.59
CA LEU A 36 -31.28 -3.21 -20.05
C LEU A 36 -30.40 -3.13 -21.29
N GLY A 37 -29.68 -4.21 -21.64
CA GLY A 37 -28.80 -4.26 -22.82
C GLY A 37 -27.71 -3.18 -22.79
N LEU A 38 -27.11 -2.93 -21.62
CA LEU A 38 -26.12 -1.87 -21.41
C LEU A 38 -24.73 -2.22 -21.96
N GLY A 39 -24.47 -3.49 -22.24
CA GLY A 39 -23.17 -3.98 -22.68
C GLY A 39 -22.64 -3.23 -23.91
N GLY A 40 -21.39 -2.77 -23.84
CA GLY A 40 -20.72 -2.08 -24.94
C GLY A 40 -21.18 -0.64 -25.17
N LEU A 41 -22.12 -0.13 -24.37
CA LEU A 41 -22.61 1.25 -24.42
C LEU A 41 -21.81 2.15 -23.48
N TRP A 42 -21.82 3.46 -23.79
CA TRP A 42 -21.38 4.47 -22.84
C TRP A 42 -22.49 4.74 -21.85
N VAL A 43 -22.19 4.68 -20.56
CA VAL A 43 -23.15 4.97 -19.49
C VAL A 43 -22.53 5.89 -18.46
N SER A 44 -23.37 6.66 -17.76
CA SER A 44 -23.02 7.20 -16.45
C SER A 44 -23.78 6.45 -15.37
N ILE A 45 -23.05 5.96 -14.37
CA ILE A 45 -23.59 5.35 -13.15
C ILE A 45 -23.42 6.38 -12.03
N ALA A 46 -24.41 6.54 -11.16
CA ALA A 46 -24.31 7.40 -9.99
C ALA A 46 -25.03 6.76 -8.81
N PHE A 47 -24.50 6.90 -7.59
CA PHE A 47 -25.14 6.39 -6.38
C PHE A 47 -24.63 7.13 -5.14
N LYS A 48 -25.34 7.01 -4.02
CA LYS A 48 -24.95 7.59 -2.75
C LYS A 48 -24.93 6.53 -1.65
N ASP A 49 -23.81 6.38 -0.95
CA ASP A 49 -23.74 5.62 0.29
C ASP A 49 -24.07 6.52 1.49
N GLU A 50 -25.12 6.16 2.22
CA GLU A 50 -25.59 6.90 3.39
C GLU A 50 -24.86 6.53 4.68
N ASN A 51 -24.20 5.36 4.73
CA ASN A 51 -23.62 4.85 5.97
C ASN A 51 -22.29 5.52 6.32
N HIS A 52 -21.46 5.80 5.32
CA HIS A 52 -20.07 6.23 5.54
C HIS A 52 -19.79 7.68 5.17
N GLY A 53 -20.74 8.36 4.49
CA GLY A 53 -20.60 9.78 4.12
C GLY A 53 -19.26 10.03 3.41
N ALA A 54 -18.49 11.01 3.88
CA ALA A 54 -17.19 11.38 3.30
C ALA A 54 -16.18 10.20 3.16
N PHE A 55 -16.32 9.15 3.97
CA PHE A 55 -15.36 8.04 4.06
C PHE A 55 -15.78 6.78 3.30
N SER A 56 -16.86 6.82 2.51
CA SER A 56 -17.35 5.65 1.77
C SER A 56 -16.35 5.18 0.71
N ARG A 57 -16.10 3.86 0.67
CA ARG A 57 -15.21 3.19 -0.28
C ARG A 57 -15.89 1.97 -0.87
N VAL A 58 -16.22 2.04 -2.16
CA VAL A 58 -17.09 1.07 -2.81
C VAL A 58 -16.62 0.76 -4.21
N GLU A 59 -16.14 -0.46 -4.41
CA GLU A 59 -15.82 -0.92 -5.76
C GLU A 59 -17.05 -1.24 -6.57
N LEU A 60 -17.13 -0.57 -7.72
CA LEU A 60 -18.10 -0.86 -8.76
C LEU A 60 -17.47 -1.83 -9.77
N THR A 61 -18.05 -3.02 -9.90
CA THR A 61 -17.65 -4.05 -10.86
C THR A 61 -18.77 -4.30 -11.86
N ALA A 62 -18.46 -4.37 -13.15
CA ALA A 62 -19.38 -4.89 -14.17
C ALA A 62 -19.21 -6.41 -14.30
N ILE A 63 -20.25 -7.18 -14.03
CA ILE A 63 -20.26 -8.63 -14.25
C ILE A 63 -20.86 -8.88 -15.64
N GLY A 64 -20.23 -9.74 -16.43
CA GLY A 64 -20.76 -10.18 -17.72
C GLY A 64 -20.68 -11.68 -17.92
N ALA A 65 -21.38 -12.19 -18.93
CA ALA A 65 -21.26 -13.58 -19.34
C ALA A 65 -19.92 -13.78 -20.07
N GLY A 66 -19.01 -14.55 -19.46
CA GLY A 66 -17.80 -15.06 -20.08
C GLY A 66 -18.00 -16.49 -20.61
N PRO A 67 -17.07 -16.99 -21.44
CA PRO A 67 -17.15 -18.34 -22.02
C PRO A 67 -17.25 -19.46 -20.96
N ASP A 68 -16.74 -19.23 -19.75
CA ASP A 68 -16.67 -20.22 -18.66
C ASP A 68 -17.45 -19.82 -17.39
N GLY A 69 -18.28 -18.78 -17.46
CA GLY A 69 -19.05 -18.28 -16.31
C GLY A 69 -19.07 -16.74 -16.21
N PRO A 70 -19.64 -16.18 -15.13
CA PRO A 70 -19.69 -14.72 -14.92
C PRO A 70 -18.28 -14.15 -14.72
N GLN A 71 -17.86 -13.18 -15.53
CA GLN A 71 -16.58 -12.47 -15.39
C GLN A 71 -16.81 -11.03 -14.90
N GLY A 72 -16.05 -10.60 -13.88
CA GLY A 72 -16.09 -9.24 -13.34
C GLY A 72 -15.02 -8.33 -13.93
N THR A 73 -15.41 -7.14 -14.38
CA THR A 73 -14.50 -6.05 -14.76
C THR A 73 -14.64 -4.89 -13.78
N SER A 74 -13.57 -4.58 -13.04
CA SER A 74 -13.53 -3.40 -12.17
C SER A 74 -13.73 -2.12 -12.99
N LEU A 75 -14.71 -1.32 -12.61
CA LEU A 75 -14.99 -0.01 -13.20
C LEU A 75 -14.35 1.04 -12.33
N SER A 76 -13.09 1.40 -12.63
CA SER A 76 -12.31 2.39 -11.86
C SER A 76 -13.19 3.57 -11.42
N GLU A 77 -13.47 3.59 -10.12
CA GLU A 77 -14.47 4.44 -9.53
C GLU A 77 -14.12 5.91 -9.72
N ARG A 78 -15.14 6.77 -9.66
CA ARG A 78 -14.89 8.17 -9.31
C ARG A 78 -15.84 8.53 -8.19
N ALA A 79 -15.35 8.42 -6.97
CA ALA A 79 -16.00 9.02 -5.83
C ALA A 79 -15.90 10.56 -5.95
N PHE A 80 -16.99 11.26 -5.65
CA PHE A 80 -17.10 12.71 -5.66
C PHE A 80 -17.15 13.26 -4.22
N GLY A 81 -16.83 12.42 -3.23
CA GLY A 81 -16.93 12.77 -1.82
C GLY A 81 -18.33 12.69 -1.23
N HIS A 82 -18.41 12.77 0.10
CA HIS A 82 -19.67 12.75 0.87
C HIS A 82 -20.61 11.59 0.50
N GLY A 83 -20.03 10.42 0.26
CA GLY A 83 -20.75 9.19 -0.05
C GLY A 83 -21.31 9.17 -1.47
N ARG A 84 -21.05 10.19 -2.30
CA ARG A 84 -21.55 10.24 -3.68
C ARG A 84 -20.51 9.68 -4.65
N PHE A 85 -20.97 8.80 -5.51
CA PHE A 85 -20.16 8.14 -6.53
C PHE A 85 -20.76 8.43 -7.89
N THR A 86 -19.92 8.74 -8.88
CA THR A 86 -20.36 8.69 -10.27
C THR A 86 -19.28 8.09 -11.17
N TRP A 87 -19.66 7.13 -12.00
CA TRP A 87 -18.81 6.57 -13.02
C TRP A 87 -19.28 7.01 -14.40
N LEU A 88 -18.35 7.28 -15.32
CA LEU A 88 -18.66 7.55 -16.73
C LEU A 88 -17.67 6.80 -17.60
N GLY A 89 -18.15 5.78 -18.28
CA GLY A 89 -17.32 4.95 -19.13
C GLY A 89 -18.14 4.11 -20.09
N ARG A 90 -17.43 3.26 -20.83
CA ARG A 90 -18.04 2.27 -21.72
C ARG A 90 -18.06 0.93 -21.00
N LEU A 91 -19.23 0.33 -20.84
CA LEU A 91 -19.36 -0.98 -20.19
C LEU A 91 -18.83 -2.10 -21.11
N PRO A 92 -18.29 -3.20 -20.54
CA PRO A 92 -17.97 -4.41 -21.28
C PRO A 92 -19.16 -4.93 -22.10
N ALA A 93 -18.92 -5.49 -23.29
CA ALA A 93 -19.97 -5.90 -24.23
C ALA A 93 -20.96 -6.93 -23.68
N GLY A 94 -20.52 -7.76 -22.72
CA GLY A 94 -21.32 -8.83 -22.11
C GLY A 94 -21.91 -8.50 -20.74
N THR A 95 -21.92 -7.23 -20.30
CA THR A 95 -22.37 -6.87 -18.94
C THR A 95 -23.82 -7.28 -18.67
N THR A 96 -24.02 -8.13 -17.66
CA THR A 96 -25.30 -8.66 -17.17
C THR A 96 -25.63 -8.16 -15.78
N ALA A 97 -24.65 -7.85 -14.92
CA ALA A 97 -24.88 -7.27 -13.61
C ALA A 97 -23.87 -6.16 -13.27
N LEU A 98 -24.21 -5.30 -12.32
CA LEU A 98 -23.31 -4.34 -11.69
C LEU A 98 -23.22 -4.67 -10.22
N THR A 99 -22.02 -4.88 -9.71
CA THR A 99 -21.78 -5.25 -8.31
C THR A 99 -21.08 -4.09 -7.58
N LEU A 100 -21.56 -3.74 -6.39
CA LEU A 100 -20.95 -2.79 -5.47
C LEU A 100 -20.36 -3.55 -4.28
N THR A 101 -19.05 -3.51 -4.13
CA THR A 101 -18.31 -4.26 -3.11
C THR A 101 -17.66 -3.27 -2.14
N PRO A 102 -18.00 -3.27 -0.84
CA PRO A 102 -17.25 -2.49 0.13
C PRO A 102 -15.78 -2.95 0.16
N MET A 103 -14.85 -2.03 0.40
CA MET A 103 -13.46 -2.42 0.64
C MET A 103 -13.35 -3.30 1.90
N LEU A 104 -12.38 -4.22 1.91
CA LEU A 104 -12.19 -5.15 3.03
C LEU A 104 -12.05 -4.37 4.34
N GLY A 105 -12.86 -4.71 5.34
CA GLY A 105 -12.87 -3.98 6.61
C GLY A 105 -13.85 -2.82 6.69
N GLU A 106 -14.64 -2.52 5.66
CA GLU A 106 -15.74 -1.53 5.74
C GLU A 106 -17.08 -2.17 6.18
N PRO A 107 -17.95 -1.46 6.92
CA PRO A 107 -19.32 -1.90 7.21
C PRO A 107 -20.19 -2.04 5.95
N ALA A 108 -21.36 -2.70 6.09
CA ALA A 108 -22.31 -2.88 5.00
C ALA A 108 -22.78 -1.54 4.40
N LEU A 109 -22.98 -1.48 3.08
CA LEU A 109 -23.38 -0.27 2.35
C LEU A 109 -24.89 -0.01 2.44
N SER A 110 -25.28 1.25 2.54
CA SER A 110 -26.68 1.68 2.37
C SER A 110 -26.75 2.61 1.16
N ILE A 111 -27.17 2.05 0.02
CA ILE A 111 -27.16 2.77 -1.25
C ILE A 111 -28.52 3.43 -1.50
N ASP A 112 -28.47 4.74 -1.67
CA ASP A 112 -29.57 5.57 -2.15
C ASP A 112 -29.27 6.11 -3.57
N GLU A 113 -30.33 6.44 -4.30
CA GLU A 113 -30.27 7.10 -5.62
C GLU A 113 -29.41 6.39 -6.70
N PHE A 114 -29.30 5.06 -6.68
CA PHE A 114 -28.52 4.34 -7.71
C PHE A 114 -29.17 4.52 -9.10
N THR A 115 -28.45 5.18 -9.98
CA THR A 115 -28.94 5.65 -11.28
C THR A 115 -27.96 5.23 -12.38
N VAL A 116 -28.47 4.57 -13.43
CA VAL A 116 -27.69 4.29 -14.65
C VAL A 116 -28.30 5.00 -15.85
N ARG A 117 -27.49 5.76 -16.61
CA ARG A 117 -27.96 6.52 -17.79
C ARG A 117 -27.07 6.25 -19.01
N VAL A 118 -27.65 5.75 -20.09
CA VAL A 118 -26.96 5.63 -21.39
C VAL A 118 -26.62 7.01 -21.95
N ARG A 119 -25.40 7.17 -22.47
CA ARG A 119 -24.89 8.43 -23.02
C ARG A 119 -24.68 8.31 -24.53
N SER A 120 -25.32 9.20 -25.28
CA SER A 120 -25.10 9.32 -26.72
C SER A 120 -23.71 9.93 -27.01
N ARG A 121 -23.17 9.64 -28.21
CA ARG A 121 -21.89 10.24 -28.65
C ARG A 121 -21.95 11.78 -28.66
N ALA A 122 -23.08 12.36 -29.06
CA ALA A 122 -23.27 13.81 -29.03
C ALA A 122 -23.24 14.37 -27.60
N ALA A 123 -23.88 13.69 -26.64
CA ALA A 123 -23.84 14.09 -25.24
C ALA A 123 -22.43 14.01 -24.64
N LEU A 124 -21.65 12.99 -25.02
CA LEU A 124 -20.25 12.86 -24.60
C LEU A 124 -19.38 13.99 -25.17
N VAL A 125 -19.51 14.27 -26.48
CA VAL A 125 -18.75 15.36 -27.12
C VAL A 125 -19.16 16.71 -26.55
N GLY A 126 -20.45 16.97 -26.33
CA GLY A 126 -20.92 18.21 -25.70
C GLY A 126 -20.39 18.37 -24.27
N ARG A 127 -20.44 17.32 -23.45
CA ARG A 127 -19.87 17.33 -22.09
C ARG A 127 -18.35 17.51 -22.09
N ALA A 128 -17.64 16.87 -23.02
CA ALA A 128 -16.21 17.02 -23.19
C ALA A 128 -15.86 18.46 -23.62
N ALA A 129 -16.62 19.05 -24.54
CA ALA A 129 -16.42 20.42 -25.02
C ALA A 129 -16.62 21.44 -23.90
N LEU A 130 -17.66 21.27 -23.08
CA LEU A 130 -17.91 22.10 -21.91
C LEU A 130 -16.78 22.01 -20.86
N ARG A 131 -16.14 20.84 -20.73
CA ARG A 131 -15.08 20.61 -19.74
C ARG A 131 -13.69 21.05 -20.22
N ARG A 132 -13.29 20.58 -21.39
CA ARG A 132 -11.96 20.78 -21.98
C ARG A 132 -12.10 20.98 -23.50
N PRO A 133 -12.44 22.20 -23.95
CA PRO A 133 -12.76 22.45 -25.36
C PRO A 133 -11.59 22.12 -26.29
N VAL A 134 -10.35 22.43 -25.88
CA VAL A 134 -9.14 22.16 -26.67
C VAL A 134 -8.90 20.66 -26.89
N LEU A 135 -8.97 19.85 -25.83
CA LEU A 135 -8.81 18.39 -25.96
C LEU A 135 -9.94 17.76 -26.76
N THR A 136 -11.15 18.31 -26.68
CA THR A 136 -12.29 17.86 -27.46
C THR A 136 -12.12 18.18 -28.94
N ALA A 137 -11.66 19.39 -29.28
CA ALA A 137 -11.32 19.77 -30.64
C ALA A 137 -10.21 18.86 -31.21
N GLN A 138 -9.16 18.59 -30.43
CA GLN A 138 -8.13 17.62 -30.80
C GLN A 138 -8.70 16.21 -31.01
N ALA A 139 -9.63 15.77 -30.16
CA ALA A 139 -10.27 14.46 -30.29
C ALA A 139 -11.07 14.36 -31.60
N LEU A 140 -11.80 15.42 -31.96
CA LEU A 140 -12.54 15.52 -33.23
C LEU A 140 -11.59 15.58 -34.43
N PHE A 141 -10.49 16.33 -34.33
CA PHE A 141 -9.46 16.39 -35.36
C PHE A 141 -8.87 15.00 -35.63
N TRP A 142 -8.40 14.30 -34.59
CA TRP A 142 -7.86 12.94 -34.75
C TRP A 142 -8.89 11.96 -35.28
N ARG A 143 -10.18 12.19 -35.01
CA ARG A 143 -11.27 11.40 -35.56
C ARG A 143 -11.40 11.62 -37.07
N ALA A 144 -11.35 12.87 -37.51
CA ALA A 144 -11.48 13.27 -38.90
C ALA A 144 -10.31 12.73 -39.74
N VAL A 145 -9.08 12.74 -39.23
CA VAL A 145 -7.89 12.19 -39.91
C VAL A 145 -7.74 10.67 -39.76
N GLY A 146 -8.80 9.95 -39.37
CA GLY A 146 -8.83 8.49 -39.29
C GLY A 146 -8.05 7.86 -38.13
N LYS A 147 -7.40 8.64 -37.26
CA LYS A 147 -6.63 8.15 -36.09
C LYS A 147 -7.55 7.87 -34.90
N ARG A 148 -8.35 6.81 -35.02
CA ARG A 148 -9.42 6.43 -34.06
C ARG A 148 -8.94 6.27 -32.61
N VAL A 149 -7.79 5.65 -32.38
CA VAL A 149 -7.23 5.42 -31.03
C VAL A 149 -6.84 6.75 -30.36
N ARG A 150 -6.14 7.64 -31.08
CA ARG A 150 -5.78 8.97 -30.56
C ARG A 150 -7.01 9.82 -30.27
N SER A 151 -8.01 9.78 -31.14
CA SER A 151 -9.30 10.44 -30.93
C SER A 151 -9.99 9.97 -29.64
N GLN A 152 -10.08 8.64 -29.45
CA GLN A 152 -10.67 8.05 -28.25
C GLN A 152 -9.92 8.45 -26.99
N HIS A 153 -8.59 8.39 -27.00
CA HIS A 153 -7.75 8.78 -25.86
C HIS A 153 -7.93 10.27 -25.50
N ARG A 154 -7.95 11.17 -26.50
CA ARG A 154 -8.17 12.60 -26.26
C ARG A 154 -9.57 12.90 -25.75
N LEU A 155 -10.60 12.23 -26.29
CA LEU A 155 -11.98 12.37 -25.82
C LEU A 155 -12.14 11.85 -24.38
N ALA A 156 -11.54 10.71 -24.05
CA ALA A 156 -11.53 10.17 -22.69
C ALA A 156 -10.89 11.16 -21.70
N ARG A 157 -9.75 11.76 -22.06
CA ARG A 157 -9.11 12.83 -21.26
C ARG A 157 -9.97 14.09 -21.14
N ALA A 158 -10.68 14.48 -22.19
CA ALA A 158 -11.58 15.63 -22.15
C ALA A 158 -12.83 15.40 -21.28
N LEU A 159 -13.26 14.13 -21.16
CA LEU A 159 -14.37 13.72 -20.29
C LEU A 159 -13.97 13.63 -18.81
N VAL A 160 -12.69 13.68 -18.46
CA VAL A 160 -12.25 13.80 -17.05
C VAL A 160 -12.62 15.19 -16.54
N PRO A 161 -13.39 15.32 -15.44
CA PRO A 161 -13.67 16.61 -14.81
C PRO A 161 -12.36 17.41 -14.61
N PRO A 162 -12.30 18.69 -14.98
CA PRO A 162 -11.24 19.58 -14.50
C PRO A 162 -11.42 19.75 -12.98
N GLY A 163 -10.35 19.60 -12.19
CA GLY A 163 -10.36 19.96 -10.76
C GLY A 163 -10.51 18.82 -9.76
N LEU A 164 -10.27 17.56 -10.16
CA LEU A 164 -10.00 16.48 -9.20
C LEU A 164 -8.52 16.10 -9.23
N THR A 165 -7.64 17.02 -8.85
CA THR A 165 -6.20 16.71 -8.76
C THR A 165 -5.60 17.50 -7.62
N GLY A 166 -4.79 16.87 -6.78
CA GLY A 166 -4.10 17.51 -5.67
C GLY A 166 -4.82 17.35 -4.33
N TYR A 167 -4.09 17.63 -3.27
CA TYR A 167 -4.50 17.27 -1.92
C TYR A 167 -5.69 18.09 -1.40
N ASP A 168 -5.74 19.40 -1.64
CA ASP A 168 -6.88 20.26 -1.25
C ASP A 168 -8.23 19.74 -1.77
N THR A 169 -8.22 19.22 -2.99
CA THR A 169 -9.40 18.61 -3.59
C THR A 169 -9.79 17.35 -2.84
N TRP A 170 -8.82 16.49 -2.53
CA TRP A 170 -9.07 15.27 -1.76
C TRP A 170 -9.64 15.62 -0.39
N VAL A 171 -9.04 16.58 0.33
CA VAL A 171 -9.52 17.06 1.64
C VAL A 171 -10.98 17.51 1.56
N ARG A 172 -11.31 18.36 0.59
CA ARG A 172 -12.67 18.90 0.44
C ARG A 172 -13.74 17.82 0.24
N HIS A 173 -13.41 16.75 -0.48
CA HIS A 173 -14.39 15.73 -0.88
C HIS A 173 -14.42 14.54 0.09
N PHE A 174 -13.27 14.14 0.62
CA PHE A 174 -13.11 12.88 1.36
C PHE A 174 -12.86 13.06 2.85
N ASP A 175 -12.45 14.25 3.29
CA ASP A 175 -11.97 14.46 4.67
C ASP A 175 -12.58 15.69 5.36
N THR A 176 -13.50 16.38 4.68
CA THR A 176 -14.23 17.53 5.23
C THR A 176 -15.59 17.08 5.75
N LEU A 177 -15.80 17.12 7.06
CA LEU A 177 -17.08 16.77 7.68
C LEU A 177 -18.15 17.84 7.43
N GLY A 178 -19.28 17.44 6.86
CA GLY A 178 -20.50 18.25 6.83
C GLY A 178 -21.30 18.17 8.13
N GLU A 179 -22.31 19.02 8.29
CA GLU A 179 -23.23 18.97 9.45
C GLU A 179 -23.93 17.62 9.58
N ALA A 180 -24.30 17.00 8.45
CA ALA A 180 -24.91 15.68 8.43
C ALA A 180 -23.95 14.58 8.96
N ASP A 181 -22.66 14.65 8.61
CA ASP A 181 -21.65 13.71 9.12
C ASP A 181 -21.50 13.87 10.63
N ARG A 182 -21.43 15.12 11.12
CA ARG A 182 -21.34 15.44 12.56
C ARG A 182 -22.55 14.93 13.33
N ALA A 183 -23.76 15.22 12.85
CA ALA A 183 -25.00 14.76 13.47
C ALA A 183 -25.11 13.22 13.49
N ARG A 184 -24.67 12.55 12.41
CA ARG A 184 -24.62 11.09 12.34
C ARG A 184 -23.66 10.53 13.39
N ILE A 185 -22.43 11.05 13.46
CA ILE A 185 -21.41 10.60 14.42
C ILE A 185 -21.92 10.78 15.86
N SER A 186 -22.40 11.98 16.22
CA SER A 186 -22.92 12.22 17.57
C SER A 186 -24.13 11.33 17.90
N GLY A 187 -25.03 11.12 16.95
CA GLY A 187 -26.19 10.25 17.13
C GLY A 187 -25.82 8.78 17.29
N GLU A 188 -24.80 8.31 16.58
CA GLU A 188 -24.27 6.96 16.69
C GLU A 188 -23.61 6.73 18.06
N VAL A 189 -22.71 7.63 18.46
CA VAL A 189 -21.99 7.56 19.74
C VAL A 189 -22.94 7.59 20.93
N ALA A 190 -24.00 8.39 20.87
CA ALA A 190 -25.02 8.44 21.93
C ALA A 190 -25.75 7.11 22.16
N GLN A 191 -25.71 6.18 21.21
CA GLN A 191 -26.31 4.85 21.30
C GLN A 191 -25.32 3.76 21.75
N TRP A 192 -24.04 4.09 21.89
CA TRP A 192 -23.03 3.09 22.25
C TRP A 192 -23.17 2.70 23.72
N ARG A 193 -23.21 1.38 23.96
CA ARG A 193 -23.01 0.81 25.29
C ARG A 193 -21.52 0.65 25.53
N ASP A 194 -21.09 0.99 26.74
CA ASP A 194 -19.70 0.88 27.22
C ASP A 194 -18.65 1.48 26.24
N PRO A 195 -18.79 2.78 25.90
CA PRO A 195 -17.86 3.43 24.98
C PRO A 195 -16.43 3.47 25.56
N PRO A 196 -15.39 3.09 24.79
CA PRO A 196 -14.03 3.00 25.30
C PRO A 196 -13.46 4.37 25.69
N LEU A 197 -12.93 4.49 26.91
CA LEU A 197 -12.20 5.70 27.31
C LEU A 197 -10.82 5.73 26.65
N ILE A 198 -10.54 6.80 25.90
CA ILE A 198 -9.24 7.07 25.28
C ILE A 198 -8.54 8.19 26.06
N SER A 199 -7.34 7.93 26.58
CA SER A 199 -6.51 8.95 27.23
C SER A 199 -5.55 9.56 26.22
N VAL A 200 -5.74 10.84 25.88
CA VAL A 200 -4.79 11.60 25.04
C VAL A 200 -3.65 12.08 25.92
N VAL A 201 -2.41 11.77 25.54
CA VAL A 201 -1.19 12.06 26.31
C VAL A 201 -0.43 13.17 25.59
N MET A 202 -0.20 14.29 26.28
CA MET A 202 0.38 15.50 25.71
C MET A 202 1.49 16.08 26.60
N PRO A 203 2.78 15.91 26.23
CA PRO A 203 3.89 16.63 26.86
C PRO A 203 3.93 18.09 26.38
N VAL A 204 4.11 19.06 27.28
CA VAL A 204 4.12 20.49 26.96
C VAL A 204 5.41 21.15 27.44
N TYR A 205 6.12 21.83 26.56
CA TYR A 205 7.27 22.68 26.93
C TYR A 205 7.34 23.92 26.04
N ASP A 206 6.98 25.08 26.59
CA ASP A 206 7.06 26.40 25.93
C ASP A 206 6.53 26.50 24.47
N PRO A 207 5.37 25.91 24.12
CA PRO A 207 4.75 26.22 22.85
C PRO A 207 4.28 27.68 22.79
N GLY A 208 4.17 28.21 21.57
CA GLY A 208 3.44 29.46 21.35
C GLY A 208 2.01 29.35 21.93
N PRO A 209 1.53 30.32 22.74
CA PRO A 209 0.23 30.20 23.42
C PRO A 209 -0.96 29.93 22.49
N THR A 210 -0.99 30.54 21.30
CA THR A 210 -2.03 30.30 20.28
C THR A 210 -1.99 28.87 19.75
N VAL A 211 -0.80 28.33 19.54
CA VAL A 211 -0.59 26.97 19.03
C VAL A 211 -1.09 25.94 20.06
N LEU A 212 -0.72 26.14 21.34
CA LEU A 212 -1.25 25.30 22.43
C LEU A 212 -2.76 25.43 22.59
N GLU A 213 -3.32 26.63 22.45
CA GLU A 213 -4.78 26.82 22.52
C GLU A 213 -5.51 26.07 21.40
N GLU A 214 -4.97 26.06 20.18
CA GLU A 214 -5.49 25.27 19.05
C GLU A 214 -5.40 23.76 19.31
N ALA A 215 -4.28 23.27 19.83
CA ALA A 215 -4.13 21.85 20.20
C ALA A 215 -5.17 21.43 21.25
N LEU A 216 -5.30 22.20 22.34
CA LEU A 216 -6.30 21.97 23.39
C LEU A 216 -7.74 22.04 22.87
N ARG A 217 -8.02 22.94 21.92
CA ARG A 217 -9.34 23.08 21.30
C ARG A 217 -9.65 21.86 20.43
N SER A 218 -8.68 21.36 19.67
CA SER A 218 -8.87 20.20 18.78
C SER A 218 -9.28 18.93 19.52
N VAL A 219 -8.82 18.74 20.75
CA VAL A 219 -9.25 17.64 21.64
C VAL A 219 -10.63 17.94 22.24
N ARG A 220 -10.87 19.18 22.68
CA ARG A 220 -12.18 19.61 23.25
C ARG A 220 -13.33 19.44 22.26
N ASP A 221 -13.08 19.73 20.98
CA ASP A 221 -14.07 19.73 19.90
C ASP A 221 -14.29 18.34 19.27
N GLN A 222 -13.70 17.28 19.84
CA GLN A 222 -13.94 15.90 19.38
C GLN A 222 -15.42 15.53 19.50
N LEU A 223 -15.96 14.95 18.42
CA LEU A 223 -17.35 14.47 18.36
C LEU A 223 -17.58 13.25 19.24
N TYR A 224 -16.51 12.51 19.54
CA TYR A 224 -16.51 11.46 20.54
C TYR A 224 -16.28 12.08 21.93
N PRO A 225 -17.16 11.91 22.92
CA PRO A 225 -17.05 12.61 24.20
C PRO A 225 -16.27 11.84 25.28
N HIS A 226 -16.00 10.55 25.08
CA HIS A 226 -15.39 9.67 26.09
C HIS A 226 -13.86 9.66 25.98
N TRP A 227 -13.27 10.82 26.26
CA TRP A 227 -11.83 11.00 26.33
C TRP A 227 -11.43 11.71 27.62
N GLU A 228 -10.15 11.60 27.97
CA GLU A 228 -9.48 12.50 28.90
C GLU A 228 -8.19 13.00 28.26
N LEU A 229 -7.78 14.23 28.58
CA LEU A 229 -6.55 14.82 28.10
C LEU A 229 -5.58 14.93 29.27
N CYS A 230 -4.53 14.12 29.23
CA CYS A 230 -3.49 14.03 30.24
C CYS A 230 -2.28 14.85 29.80
N ILE A 231 -2.00 15.93 30.51
CA ILE A 231 -0.98 16.91 30.15
C ILE A 231 0.12 16.93 31.21
N ALA A 232 1.37 16.89 30.76
CA ALA A 232 2.52 17.20 31.58
C ALA A 232 3.16 18.51 31.12
N ASP A 233 3.03 19.57 31.92
CA ASP A 233 3.81 20.80 31.72
C ASP A 233 5.24 20.54 32.21
N ASP A 234 6.19 20.44 31.28
CA ASP A 234 7.59 20.08 31.49
C ASP A 234 8.43 21.27 31.98
N ALA A 235 7.89 22.00 32.96
CA ALA A 235 8.44 23.24 33.50
C ALA A 235 8.58 24.37 32.46
N SER A 236 7.50 24.63 31.70
CA SER A 236 7.44 25.78 30.78
C SER A 236 7.82 27.09 31.46
N THR A 237 8.66 27.86 30.78
CA THR A 237 9.21 29.14 31.24
C THR A 237 8.34 30.33 30.88
N ASP A 238 7.56 30.27 29.79
CA ASP A 238 6.57 31.29 29.47
C ASP A 238 5.39 31.19 30.45
N PRO A 239 5.12 32.20 31.30
CA PRO A 239 4.01 32.16 32.25
C PRO A 239 2.63 32.09 31.59
N ALA A 240 2.49 32.37 30.29
CA ALA A 240 1.25 32.18 29.55
C ALA A 240 0.86 30.69 29.45
N VAL A 241 1.82 29.78 29.30
CA VAL A 241 1.59 28.34 29.13
C VAL A 241 0.90 27.70 30.36
N PRO A 242 1.47 27.75 31.59
CA PRO A 242 0.82 27.16 32.75
C PRO A 242 -0.51 27.85 33.10
N ARG A 243 -0.67 29.15 32.78
CA ARG A 243 -1.96 29.84 32.93
C ARG A 243 -3.03 29.29 31.98
N LEU A 244 -2.66 29.05 30.73
CA LEU A 244 -3.57 28.47 29.73
C LEU A 244 -3.97 27.04 30.12
N LEU A 245 -3.02 26.22 30.56
CA LEU A 245 -3.28 24.86 31.01
C LEU A 245 -4.18 24.82 32.26
N ALA A 246 -3.91 25.66 33.27
CA ALA A 246 -4.74 25.76 34.47
C ALA A 246 -6.17 26.19 34.13
N ARG A 247 -6.33 27.14 33.20
CA ARG A 247 -7.63 27.56 32.70
C ARG A 247 -8.36 26.41 31.98
N ALA A 248 -7.68 25.68 31.09
CA ALA A 248 -8.28 24.57 30.37
C ALA A 248 -8.78 23.46 31.32
N ALA A 249 -7.98 23.11 32.34
CA ALA A 249 -8.37 22.14 33.37
C ALA A 249 -9.55 22.61 34.25
N ALA A 250 -9.69 23.92 34.47
CA ALA A 250 -10.82 24.49 35.20
C ALA A 250 -12.11 24.53 34.36
N GLU A 251 -11.98 24.71 33.03
CA GLU A 251 -13.11 24.79 32.10
C GLU A 251 -13.66 23.42 31.69
N ASP A 252 -12.82 22.38 31.62
CA ASP A 252 -13.23 21.03 31.24
C ASP A 252 -12.60 19.98 32.18
N PRO A 253 -13.40 19.27 33.01
CA PRO A 253 -12.89 18.31 34.00
C PRO A 253 -12.24 17.06 33.38
N ARG A 254 -12.38 16.86 32.06
CA ARG A 254 -11.67 15.80 31.32
C ARG A 254 -10.20 16.15 31.07
N ILE A 255 -9.79 17.41 31.25
CA ILE A 255 -8.41 17.87 31.09
C ILE A 255 -7.70 17.82 32.44
N ARG A 256 -6.60 17.08 32.50
CA ARG A 256 -5.82 16.84 33.71
C ARG A 256 -4.39 17.26 33.44
N VAL A 257 -3.88 18.16 34.29
CA VAL A 257 -2.57 18.78 34.11
C VAL A 257 -1.71 18.48 35.32
N GLU A 258 -0.50 18.00 35.08
CA GLU A 258 0.58 17.93 36.07
C GLU A 258 1.72 18.83 35.63
N ARG A 259 2.14 19.74 36.52
CA ARG A 259 3.30 20.59 36.27
C ARG A 259 4.54 19.99 36.92
N ARG A 260 5.54 19.68 36.12
CA ARG A 260 6.81 19.13 36.57
C ARG A 260 7.67 20.24 37.21
N PRO A 261 8.49 19.91 38.22
CA PRO A 261 9.33 20.88 38.91
C PRO A 261 10.55 21.31 38.07
N GLU A 262 10.96 20.50 37.10
CA GLU A 262 12.12 20.71 36.24
C GLU A 262 11.86 20.12 34.84
N ASN A 263 12.54 20.65 33.82
CA ASN A 263 12.45 20.13 32.44
C ASN A 263 13.18 18.79 32.34
N GLY A 264 12.44 17.74 32.00
CA GLY A 264 12.94 16.36 31.86
C GLY A 264 12.93 15.85 30.43
N HIS A 265 12.65 16.74 29.47
CA HIS A 265 12.48 16.45 28.06
C HIS A 265 11.31 15.51 27.75
N ILE A 266 11.09 15.30 26.45
CA ILE A 266 9.90 14.65 25.89
C ILE A 266 9.59 13.30 26.52
N ALA A 267 10.58 12.43 26.77
CA ALA A 267 10.33 11.09 27.31
C ALA A 267 9.77 11.14 28.74
N VAL A 268 10.34 11.96 29.62
CA VAL A 268 9.90 12.05 31.02
C VAL A 268 8.58 12.82 31.13
N ALA A 269 8.40 13.86 30.33
CA ALA A 269 7.14 14.60 30.24
C ALA A 269 6.00 13.68 29.78
N THR A 270 6.18 12.93 28.69
CA THR A 270 5.19 11.98 28.19
C THR A 270 4.88 10.89 29.22
N ASN A 271 5.89 10.38 29.94
CA ASN A 271 5.67 9.41 31.02
C ASN A 271 4.87 9.98 32.20
N THR A 272 5.08 11.25 32.53
CA THR A 272 4.28 11.97 33.55
C THR A 272 2.82 12.07 33.10
N ALA A 273 2.58 12.44 31.85
CA ALA A 273 1.24 12.46 31.27
C ALA A 273 0.62 11.05 31.19
N LEU A 274 1.39 10.01 30.86
CA LEU A 274 0.94 8.61 30.88
C LEU A 274 0.50 8.17 32.27
N ALA A 275 1.17 8.62 33.34
CA ALA A 275 0.80 8.29 34.71
C ALA A 275 -0.58 8.86 35.12
N LEU A 276 -1.03 9.91 34.44
CA LEU A 276 -2.39 10.42 34.62
C LEU A 276 -3.42 9.51 33.93
N ALA A 277 -3.10 8.81 32.85
CA ALA A 277 -4.06 8.07 32.02
C ALA A 277 -4.82 6.96 32.75
N ARG A 278 -6.15 6.92 32.58
CA ARG A 278 -7.10 5.94 33.10
C ARG A 278 -7.75 5.10 32.01
N GLY A 279 -7.71 5.55 30.77
CA GLY A 279 -8.22 4.86 29.60
C GLY A 279 -7.56 3.50 29.39
N THR A 280 -8.28 2.60 28.71
CA THR A 280 -7.69 1.32 28.28
C THR A 280 -6.67 1.54 27.17
N TYR A 281 -6.83 2.63 26.43
CA TYR A 281 -5.98 3.04 25.32
C TYR A 281 -5.40 4.42 25.58
N VAL A 282 -4.15 4.61 25.19
CA VAL A 282 -3.43 5.88 25.22
C VAL A 282 -3.16 6.34 23.79
N ALA A 283 -3.51 7.59 23.49
CA ALA A 283 -3.28 8.24 22.20
C ALA A 283 -2.19 9.30 22.38
N PHE A 284 -1.12 9.23 21.58
CA PHE A 284 -0.01 10.18 21.67
C PHE A 284 -0.25 11.40 20.78
N MET A 285 -0.10 12.60 21.33
CA MET A 285 -0.30 13.87 20.64
C MET A 285 0.68 14.94 21.13
N ASP A 286 1.32 15.64 20.20
CA ASP A 286 2.20 16.76 20.52
C ASP A 286 1.42 18.06 20.79
N HIS A 287 2.01 18.95 21.57
CA HIS A 287 1.36 20.17 22.07
C HIS A 287 1.14 21.25 21.00
N ASP A 288 1.69 21.07 19.80
CA ASP A 288 1.61 21.98 18.66
C ASP A 288 0.77 21.46 17.49
N ASP A 289 0.27 20.23 17.62
CA ASP A 289 -0.48 19.54 16.58
C ASP A 289 -1.98 19.57 16.80
N VAL A 290 -2.73 19.14 15.77
CA VAL A 290 -4.19 19.24 15.73
C VAL A 290 -4.81 17.90 15.35
N LEU A 291 -5.82 17.48 16.12
CA LEU A 291 -6.67 16.35 15.74
C LEU A 291 -7.92 16.84 15.01
N PRO A 292 -8.31 16.23 13.88
CA PRO A 292 -9.61 16.51 13.28
C PRO A 292 -10.73 16.01 14.21
N ALA A 293 -11.90 16.67 14.17
CA ALA A 293 -12.99 16.45 15.13
C ALA A 293 -13.56 15.01 15.19
N HIS A 294 -13.23 14.14 14.23
CA HIS A 294 -13.66 12.74 14.19
C HIS A 294 -12.55 11.74 14.57
N ALA A 295 -11.35 12.21 14.92
CA ALA A 295 -10.20 11.34 15.20
C ALA A 295 -10.48 10.30 16.28
N LEU A 296 -10.93 10.74 17.46
CA LEU A 296 -11.20 9.81 18.57
C LEU A 296 -12.44 8.94 18.32
N TYR A 297 -13.37 9.40 17.46
CA TYR A 297 -14.51 8.60 17.04
C TYR A 297 -14.08 7.41 16.16
N GLU A 298 -13.22 7.62 15.16
CA GLU A 298 -12.75 6.52 14.30
C GLU A 298 -11.93 5.50 15.09
N VAL A 299 -11.08 5.96 16.02
CA VAL A 299 -10.36 5.08 16.95
C VAL A 299 -11.32 4.28 17.82
N ALA A 300 -12.30 4.93 18.46
CA ALA A 300 -13.26 4.25 19.32
C ALA A 300 -14.15 3.26 18.54
N LYS A 301 -14.52 3.60 17.31
CA LYS A 301 -15.25 2.72 16.39
C LYS A 301 -14.43 1.47 16.05
N ALA A 302 -13.13 1.61 15.79
CA ALA A 302 -12.23 0.48 15.56
C ALA A 302 -12.13 -0.42 16.80
N ILE A 303 -11.93 0.16 18.00
CA ILE A 303 -11.89 -0.59 19.27
C ILE A 303 -13.20 -1.34 19.52
N ARG A 304 -14.36 -0.71 19.26
CA ARG A 304 -15.66 -1.38 19.46
C ARG A 304 -15.87 -2.55 18.50
N ARG A 305 -15.32 -2.47 17.30
CA ARG A 305 -15.37 -3.56 16.32
C ARG A 305 -14.44 -4.71 16.72
N GLU A 306 -13.24 -4.37 17.18
CA GLU A 306 -12.17 -5.30 17.53
C GLU A 306 -11.63 -4.92 18.94
N PRO A 307 -12.29 -5.35 20.04
CA PRO A 307 -11.91 -4.94 21.41
C PRO A 307 -10.51 -5.38 21.86
N ASP A 308 -9.96 -6.37 21.17
CA ASP A 308 -8.65 -6.95 21.45
C ASP A 308 -7.49 -6.24 20.74
N LEU A 309 -7.74 -5.17 19.97
CA LEU A 309 -6.69 -4.39 19.30
C LEU A 309 -5.61 -3.92 20.29
N ASP A 310 -4.36 -4.07 19.90
CA ASP A 310 -3.20 -3.73 20.71
C ASP A 310 -2.59 -2.39 20.29
N LEU A 311 -2.59 -2.10 18.99
CA LEU A 311 -2.10 -0.87 18.41
C LEU A 311 -3.00 -0.43 17.25
N ILE A 312 -3.31 0.86 17.21
CA ILE A 312 -4.05 1.51 16.14
C ILE A 312 -3.21 2.70 15.67
N TYR A 313 -3.09 2.91 14.36
CA TYR A 313 -2.44 4.11 13.82
C TYR A 313 -3.21 4.64 12.61
N SER A 314 -3.12 5.94 12.36
CA SER A 314 -3.80 6.60 11.25
C SER A 314 -2.85 7.09 10.16
N ASP A 315 -3.41 7.52 9.03
CA ASP A 315 -2.70 8.42 8.13
C ASP A 315 -2.52 9.80 8.78
N GLU A 316 -1.57 10.57 8.27
CA GLU A 316 -1.27 11.94 8.73
C GLU A 316 -0.96 12.86 7.56
N ASP A 317 -1.04 14.16 7.79
CA ASP A 317 -0.55 15.19 6.89
C ASP A 317 0.11 16.33 7.66
N LYS A 318 0.51 17.37 6.95
CA LYS A 318 1.04 18.60 7.54
C LYS A 318 0.05 19.74 7.43
N ILE A 319 0.08 20.66 8.39
CA ILE A 319 -0.70 21.89 8.39
C ILE A 319 0.22 23.11 8.59
N ASP A 320 0.01 24.15 7.78
CA ASP A 320 0.77 25.40 7.89
C ASP A 320 0.13 26.40 8.87
N ALA A 321 0.74 27.57 9.00
CA ALA A 321 0.28 28.68 9.83
C ALA A 321 -1.13 29.16 9.49
N GLU A 322 -1.53 29.05 8.23
CA GLU A 322 -2.82 29.48 7.71
C GLU A 322 -3.89 28.38 7.80
N GLY A 323 -3.54 27.21 8.33
CA GLY A 323 -4.43 26.05 8.44
C GLY A 323 -4.56 25.26 7.14
N ARG A 324 -3.71 25.51 6.13
CA ARG A 324 -3.72 24.75 4.87
C ARG A 324 -2.97 23.44 5.05
N ARG A 325 -3.56 22.37 4.53
CA ARG A 325 -3.07 21.01 4.67
C ARG A 325 -2.26 20.56 3.45
N PHE A 326 -1.14 19.87 3.64
CA PHE A 326 -0.23 19.44 2.56
C PHE A 326 0.60 18.21 2.95
N GLU A 327 1.33 17.63 1.98
CA GLU A 327 2.22 16.47 2.17
C GLU A 327 1.58 15.28 2.94
N PRO A 328 0.48 14.69 2.44
CA PRO A 328 -0.13 13.54 3.10
C PRO A 328 0.77 12.30 3.07
N HIS A 329 0.89 11.65 4.23
CA HIS A 329 1.45 10.33 4.36
C HIS A 329 0.33 9.29 4.49
N PHE A 330 -0.04 8.73 3.34
CA PHE A 330 -0.95 7.61 3.17
C PHE A 330 -0.19 6.30 3.36
N LYS A 331 -0.31 5.74 4.57
CA LYS A 331 0.48 4.60 5.05
C LYS A 331 -0.15 3.28 4.57
N GLY A 332 0.64 2.21 4.55
CA GLY A 332 0.11 0.85 4.44
C GLY A 332 -0.21 0.27 5.83
N ASP A 333 -0.75 -0.94 5.83
CA ASP A 333 -0.90 -1.81 7.00
C ASP A 333 0.46 -2.14 7.66
N TRP A 334 0.40 -2.87 8.77
CA TRP A 334 1.55 -3.20 9.60
C TRP A 334 2.69 -3.85 8.78
N ASN A 335 3.86 -3.22 8.82
CA ASN A 335 5.04 -3.60 8.05
C ASN A 335 6.26 -3.52 8.97
N PRO A 336 6.58 -4.62 9.70
CA PRO A 336 7.69 -4.63 10.64
C PRO A 336 9.04 -4.41 9.95
N GLU A 337 9.20 -4.87 8.71
CA GLU A 337 10.42 -4.64 7.93
C GLU A 337 10.66 -3.15 7.66
N LEU A 338 9.63 -2.42 7.25
CA LEU A 338 9.71 -0.97 7.05
C LEU A 338 9.93 -0.24 8.39
N LEU A 339 9.33 -0.74 9.49
CA LEU A 339 9.54 -0.21 10.82
C LEU A 339 11.01 -0.32 11.27
N TYR A 340 11.76 -1.35 10.87
CA TYR A 340 13.19 -1.40 11.20
C TYR A 340 13.95 -0.24 10.57
N GLY A 341 13.61 0.13 9.34
CA GLY A 341 14.23 1.24 8.61
C GLY A 341 13.81 2.63 9.08
N GLN A 342 12.54 2.82 9.41
CA GLN A 342 11.97 4.12 9.81
C GLN A 342 10.71 4.02 10.67
N ASN A 343 10.43 5.03 11.50
CA ASN A 343 9.11 5.21 12.11
C ASN A 343 8.13 5.75 11.07
N TYR A 344 7.42 4.85 10.38
CA TYR A 344 6.39 5.25 9.41
C TYR A 344 4.99 5.39 10.03
N LEU A 345 4.80 4.98 11.31
CA LEU A 345 3.51 5.05 12.00
C LEU A 345 3.22 6.47 12.47
N ASN A 346 4.21 7.09 13.14
CA ASN A 346 4.14 8.45 13.71
C ASN A 346 2.84 8.66 14.51
N HIS A 347 2.17 9.80 14.34
CA HIS A 347 0.91 10.10 15.00
C HIS A 347 -0.23 10.08 13.97
N LEU A 348 -1.49 9.81 14.32
CA LEU A 348 -1.99 9.44 15.62
C LEU A 348 -1.76 7.94 15.86
N THR A 349 -0.84 7.60 16.77
CA THR A 349 -0.68 6.24 17.28
C THR A 349 -1.42 6.11 18.60
N VAL A 350 -2.23 5.06 18.71
CA VAL A 350 -3.03 4.71 19.88
C VAL A 350 -2.68 3.29 20.30
N VAL A 351 -2.22 3.11 21.54
CA VAL A 351 -1.72 1.83 22.04
C VAL A 351 -2.52 1.42 23.26
N ARG A 352 -2.77 0.13 23.43
CA ARG A 352 -3.31 -0.41 24.68
C ARG A 352 -2.37 -0.03 25.83
N ARG A 353 -2.90 0.67 26.83
CA ARG A 353 -2.12 1.22 27.95
C ARG A 353 -1.27 0.17 28.66
N SER A 354 -1.83 -1.01 28.88
CA SER A 354 -1.13 -2.13 29.53
C SER A 354 0.10 -2.60 28.75
N LEU A 355 0.13 -2.46 27.42
CA LEU A 355 1.31 -2.80 26.62
C LEU A 355 2.40 -1.75 26.77
N VAL A 356 2.04 -0.46 26.75
CA VAL A 356 2.98 0.65 26.99
C VAL A 356 3.64 0.48 28.36
N GLU A 357 2.85 0.20 29.39
CA GLU A 357 3.35 -0.09 30.74
C GLU A 357 4.27 -1.32 30.76
N ALA A 358 3.88 -2.40 30.07
CA ALA A 358 4.62 -3.65 30.06
C ALA A 358 5.98 -3.59 29.34
N VAL A 359 6.17 -2.63 28.43
CA VAL A 359 7.47 -2.36 27.78
C VAL A 359 8.25 -1.22 28.45
N GLY A 360 7.73 -0.65 29.55
CA GLY A 360 8.41 0.38 30.34
C GLY A 360 8.26 1.81 29.81
N ALA A 361 7.16 2.12 29.10
CA ALA A 361 6.85 3.45 28.56
C ALA A 361 7.97 4.07 27.70
N LEU A 362 8.14 5.39 27.68
CA LEU A 362 9.22 6.07 26.93
C LEU A 362 10.51 6.08 27.75
N ARG A 363 11.66 6.00 27.06
CA ARG A 363 12.97 5.94 27.73
C ARG A 363 13.75 7.24 27.54
N PRO A 364 14.25 7.88 28.63
CA PRO A 364 15.19 8.98 28.52
C PRO A 364 16.45 8.58 27.73
N GLY A 365 17.03 9.54 27.02
CA GLY A 365 18.20 9.32 26.16
C GLY A 365 17.86 8.93 24.73
N PHE A 366 16.58 8.79 24.37
CA PHE A 366 16.10 8.53 23.00
C PHE A 366 15.40 9.76 22.38
N GLU A 367 15.62 10.95 22.91
CA GLU A 367 14.98 12.18 22.45
C GLU A 367 15.23 12.41 20.93
N GLY A 368 14.15 12.71 20.20
CA GLY A 368 14.13 12.79 18.74
C GLY A 368 13.88 11.44 18.04
N SER A 369 13.86 10.32 18.77
CA SER A 369 13.52 8.98 18.26
C SER A 369 12.78 8.12 19.28
N GLN A 370 12.20 8.75 20.30
CA GLN A 370 11.53 8.08 21.42
C GLN A 370 10.33 7.24 20.97
N ASP A 371 9.61 7.67 19.94
CA ASP A 371 8.46 6.95 19.39
C ASP A 371 8.91 5.73 18.60
N HIS A 372 9.99 5.86 17.82
CA HIS A 372 10.58 4.72 17.12
C HIS A 372 11.08 3.66 18.11
N ASP A 373 11.75 4.09 19.18
CA ASP A 373 12.17 3.21 20.28
C ASP A 373 10.98 2.47 20.92
N LEU A 374 9.91 3.19 21.26
CA LEU A 374 8.70 2.60 21.83
C LEU A 374 8.08 1.59 20.89
N LEU A 375 7.91 1.92 19.60
CA LEU A 375 7.32 1.05 18.60
C LEU A 375 8.14 -0.21 18.35
N LEU A 376 9.49 -0.11 18.31
CA LEU A 376 10.36 -1.27 18.18
C LEU A 376 10.24 -2.20 19.41
N ARG A 377 10.15 -1.65 20.62
CA ARG A 377 9.91 -2.45 21.84
C ARG A 377 8.51 -3.07 21.88
N LEU A 378 7.48 -2.34 21.45
CA LEU A 378 6.12 -2.88 21.32
C LEU A 378 6.08 -4.03 20.32
N SER A 379 6.83 -3.95 19.22
CA SER A 379 6.86 -4.99 18.18
C SER A 379 7.26 -6.38 18.68
N ASP A 380 7.94 -6.50 19.83
CA ASP A 380 8.27 -7.78 20.48
C ASP A 380 7.04 -8.47 21.11
N ARG A 381 5.94 -7.73 21.30
CA ARG A 381 4.73 -8.19 21.99
C ARG A 381 3.44 -8.05 21.18
N LEU A 382 3.50 -7.39 20.02
CA LEU A 382 2.35 -7.21 19.16
C LEU A 382 2.02 -8.52 18.43
N ASP A 383 0.74 -8.87 18.44
CA ASP A 383 0.17 -9.77 17.45
C ASP A 383 -0.20 -8.94 16.21
N PRO A 384 0.37 -9.22 15.01
CA PRO A 384 0.02 -8.52 13.78
C PRO A 384 -1.48 -8.48 13.49
N ALA A 385 -2.25 -9.50 13.90
CA ALA A 385 -3.71 -9.52 13.73
C ALA A 385 -4.44 -8.50 14.61
N ARG A 386 -3.78 -7.98 15.65
CA ARG A 386 -4.29 -6.97 16.60
C ARG A 386 -3.74 -5.57 16.34
N VAL A 387 -3.03 -5.37 15.23
CA VAL A 387 -2.59 -4.06 14.76
C VAL A 387 -3.53 -3.59 13.67
N ARG A 388 -4.06 -2.36 13.79
CA ARG A 388 -4.99 -1.81 12.80
C ARG A 388 -4.54 -0.45 12.30
N HIS A 389 -4.33 -0.36 10.98
CA HIS A 389 -4.24 0.91 10.28
C HIS A 389 -5.64 1.46 10.02
N LEU A 390 -5.84 2.75 10.31
CA LEU A 390 -7.00 3.53 9.91
C LEU A 390 -6.58 4.40 8.72
N PRO A 391 -6.98 4.06 7.48
CA PRO A 391 -6.59 4.78 6.27
C PRO A 391 -7.33 6.13 6.10
N VAL A 392 -7.37 6.92 7.16
CA VAL A 392 -7.99 8.24 7.28
C VAL A 392 -6.99 9.18 7.95
N ILE A 393 -7.01 10.46 7.59
CA ILE A 393 -6.09 11.45 8.16
C ILE A 393 -6.65 11.87 9.52
N LEU A 394 -6.06 11.35 10.61
CA LEU A 394 -6.51 11.66 11.98
C LEU A 394 -5.50 12.49 12.77
N TYR A 395 -4.48 13.01 12.09
CA TYR A 395 -3.43 13.83 12.70
C TYR A 395 -2.92 14.86 11.70
N HIS A 396 -2.84 16.12 12.13
CA HIS A 396 -2.30 17.23 11.36
C HIS A 396 -1.04 17.73 12.07
N TRP A 397 0.12 17.40 11.50
CA TRP A 397 1.42 17.84 12.01
C TRP A 397 1.65 19.30 11.61
N ARG A 398 1.79 20.18 12.60
CA ARG A 398 2.06 21.58 12.35
C ARG A 398 3.49 21.77 11.91
N THR A 399 3.69 22.33 10.72
CA THR A 399 5.01 22.85 10.39
C THR A 399 5.24 24.11 11.19
N ALA A 400 6.25 24.09 12.06
CA ALA A 400 6.47 25.19 12.96
C ALA A 400 6.64 26.52 12.22
N ILE A 401 5.97 27.55 12.72
CA ILE A 401 6.26 28.95 12.40
C ILE A 401 7.54 29.30 13.18
N GLY A 402 8.69 28.92 12.63
CA GLY A 402 9.98 29.27 13.20
C GLY A 402 10.58 28.29 14.22
N SER A 403 10.22 27.00 14.22
CA SER A 403 11.19 26.02 14.74
C SER A 403 12.36 26.05 13.78
N GLY A 404 13.47 26.67 14.20
CA GLY A 404 14.69 26.68 13.43
C GLY A 404 15.04 25.26 12.96
N THR A 405 15.81 25.18 11.88
CA THR A 405 16.60 23.98 11.56
C THR A 405 17.06 23.34 12.88
N PHE A 406 16.61 22.12 13.16
CA PHE A 406 17.14 21.36 14.28
C PHE A 406 18.65 21.48 14.22
N SER A 407 19.29 21.87 15.33
CA SER A 407 20.74 21.98 15.32
C SER A 407 21.34 20.65 14.84
N ASP A 408 22.44 20.70 14.09
CA ASP A 408 23.11 19.48 13.60
C ASP A 408 23.40 18.50 14.75
N THR A 409 23.64 19.04 15.96
CA THR A 409 23.84 18.26 17.19
C THR A 409 22.57 17.52 17.65
N PHE A 410 21.39 18.13 17.52
CA PHE A 410 20.12 17.45 17.84
C PHE A 410 19.82 16.35 16.83
N LEU A 411 19.98 16.63 15.53
CA LEU A 411 19.78 15.64 14.48
C LEU A 411 20.72 14.44 14.65
N ALA A 412 22.01 14.69 14.95
CA ALA A 412 22.97 13.63 15.22
C ALA A 412 22.63 12.79 16.45
N ARG A 413 22.10 13.42 17.52
CA ARG A 413 21.64 12.69 18.73
C ARG A 413 20.41 11.83 18.44
N ALA A 414 19.43 12.37 17.72
CA ALA A 414 18.24 11.64 17.31
C ALA A 414 18.63 10.43 16.43
N GLU A 415 19.53 10.63 15.47
CA GLU A 415 20.04 9.55 14.63
C GLU A 415 20.75 8.45 15.44
N ALA A 416 21.64 8.82 16.37
CA ALA A 416 22.30 7.86 17.25
C ALA A 416 21.30 7.09 18.14
N ALA A 417 20.29 7.76 18.67
CA ALA A 417 19.21 7.13 19.43
C ALA A 417 18.42 6.13 18.59
N ARG A 418 18.10 6.48 17.34
CA ARG A 418 17.37 5.64 16.38
C ARG A 418 18.11 4.36 16.01
N LEU A 419 19.42 4.44 15.81
CA LEU A 419 20.28 3.28 15.56
C LEU A 419 20.37 2.39 16.80
N ARG A 420 20.62 2.98 17.97
CA ARG A 420 20.66 2.25 19.25
C ARG A 420 19.35 1.52 19.54
N ALA A 421 18.20 2.12 19.21
CA ALA A 421 16.90 1.47 19.41
C ALA A 421 16.77 0.17 18.61
N LEU A 422 17.24 0.14 17.37
CA LEU A 422 17.26 -1.05 16.53
C LEU A 422 18.33 -2.05 16.97
N GLU A 423 19.53 -1.58 17.38
CA GLU A 423 20.58 -2.44 17.94
C GLU A 423 20.10 -3.19 19.18
N GLU A 424 19.40 -2.50 20.08
CA GLU A 424 18.81 -3.12 21.25
C GLU A 424 17.67 -4.08 20.90
N LEU A 425 16.89 -3.84 19.85
CA LEU A 425 15.91 -4.80 19.34
C LEU A 425 16.59 -6.09 18.87
N VAL A 426 17.62 -5.95 18.04
CA VAL A 426 18.43 -7.08 17.53
C VAL A 426 19.00 -7.89 18.71
N ALA A 427 19.57 -7.21 19.70
CA ALA A 427 20.10 -7.85 20.90
C ALA A 427 19.02 -8.57 21.72
N ARG A 428 17.85 -7.93 21.95
CA ARG A 428 16.73 -8.55 22.69
C ARG A 428 16.17 -9.80 22.01
N ARG A 429 16.12 -9.81 20.68
CA ARG A 429 15.67 -10.96 19.90
C ARG A 429 16.73 -12.05 19.74
N GLY A 430 17.96 -11.81 20.21
CA GLY A 430 19.08 -12.73 20.03
C GLY A 430 19.45 -12.91 18.55
N TRP A 431 19.17 -11.91 17.72
CA TRP A 431 19.43 -11.98 16.30
C TRP A 431 20.92 -11.78 16.00
N PRO A 432 21.52 -12.59 15.10
CA PRO A 432 22.94 -12.47 14.74
C PRO A 432 23.22 -11.29 13.78
N HIS A 433 22.28 -10.36 13.65
CA HIS A 433 22.30 -9.30 12.65
C HIS A 433 23.10 -8.09 13.12
N ARG A 434 23.45 -7.22 12.18
CA ARG A 434 24.08 -5.93 12.46
C ARG A 434 23.14 -4.79 12.08
N VAL A 435 23.25 -3.68 12.79
CA VAL A 435 22.59 -2.42 12.45
C VAL A 435 23.63 -1.45 11.92
N GLU A 436 23.28 -0.72 10.86
CA GLU A 436 24.10 0.36 10.34
C GLU A 436 23.26 1.52 9.85
N ARG A 437 23.92 2.66 9.64
CA ARG A 437 23.33 3.85 9.02
C ARG A 437 23.08 3.57 7.54
N GLY A 438 21.81 3.57 7.14
CA GLY A 438 21.36 3.43 5.76
C GLY A 438 21.37 4.75 4.98
N PRO A 439 20.97 4.72 3.70
CA PRO A 439 20.82 5.91 2.87
C PRO A 439 19.90 6.96 3.51
N LEU A 440 20.19 8.24 3.28
CA LEU A 440 19.41 9.38 3.79
C LEU A 440 19.23 9.43 5.33
N GLY A 441 20.06 8.71 6.08
CA GLY A 441 19.97 8.67 7.54
C GLY A 441 18.91 7.70 8.07
N PHE A 442 18.35 6.83 7.22
CA PHE A 442 17.50 5.71 7.63
C PHE A 442 18.29 4.58 8.29
N ASN A 443 17.60 3.63 8.93
CA ASN A 443 18.24 2.47 9.55
C ASN A 443 18.40 1.40 8.48
N ARG A 444 19.48 0.63 8.56
CA ARG A 444 19.62 -0.60 7.80
C ARG A 444 19.88 -1.76 8.75
N LEU A 445 19.03 -2.77 8.68
CA LEU A 445 19.25 -4.07 9.31
C LEU A 445 20.00 -4.97 8.32
N VAL A 446 21.27 -5.23 8.59
CA VAL A 446 22.09 -6.15 7.79
C VAL A 446 22.00 -7.54 8.39
N ARG A 447 21.25 -8.41 7.72
CA ARG A 447 21.10 -9.81 8.14
C ARG A 447 22.38 -10.58 7.93
N ALA A 448 22.70 -11.44 8.89
CA ALA A 448 23.87 -12.29 8.82
C ALA A 448 23.57 -13.49 7.92
N LEU A 449 24.48 -13.77 6.99
CA LEU A 449 24.45 -15.00 6.24
C LEU A 449 24.96 -16.15 7.14
N PRO A 450 24.29 -17.31 7.21
CA PRO A 450 24.79 -18.47 7.93
C PRO A 450 26.18 -18.90 7.45
N ASP A 451 26.96 -19.51 8.34
CA ASP A 451 28.24 -20.15 8.02
C ASP A 451 28.19 -21.64 8.42
N PRO A 452 28.27 -22.59 7.48
CA PRO A 452 28.44 -22.38 6.03
C PRO A 452 27.20 -21.75 5.39
N ALA A 453 27.43 -20.93 4.37
CA ALA A 453 26.35 -20.34 3.58
C ALA A 453 25.57 -21.45 2.84
N PRO A 454 24.23 -21.39 2.81
CA PRO A 454 23.43 -22.38 2.12
C PRO A 454 23.65 -22.31 0.61
N ARG A 455 23.67 -23.45 -0.07
CA ARG A 455 23.69 -23.45 -1.54
C ARG A 455 22.49 -22.69 -2.11
N VAL A 456 22.75 -21.80 -3.07
CA VAL A 456 21.70 -21.18 -3.89
C VAL A 456 21.66 -21.85 -5.26
N SER A 457 20.50 -22.38 -5.63
CA SER A 457 20.23 -22.90 -6.97
C SER A 457 19.49 -21.86 -7.80
N VAL A 458 20.18 -21.32 -8.81
CA VAL A 458 19.65 -20.33 -9.74
C VAL A 458 19.01 -21.03 -10.92
N VAL A 459 17.71 -20.88 -11.11
CA VAL A 459 16.93 -21.47 -12.21
C VAL A 459 16.69 -20.42 -13.27
N ILE A 460 17.17 -20.69 -14.50
CA ILE A 460 17.10 -19.76 -15.63
C ILE A 460 16.42 -20.44 -16.83
N PRO A 461 15.11 -20.21 -17.03
CA PRO A 461 14.45 -20.55 -18.29
C PRO A 461 15.02 -19.70 -19.43
N THR A 462 15.38 -20.32 -20.54
CA THR A 462 15.94 -19.61 -21.69
C THR A 462 15.50 -20.20 -23.03
N LYS A 463 15.54 -19.37 -24.07
CA LYS A 463 15.40 -19.77 -25.46
C LYS A 463 16.12 -18.77 -26.35
N ASP A 464 17.07 -19.24 -27.13
CA ASP A 464 17.85 -18.44 -28.07
C ASP A 464 18.56 -17.24 -27.38
N ARG A 465 18.98 -16.21 -28.13
CA ARG A 465 19.52 -14.95 -27.58
C ARG A 465 20.72 -15.16 -26.67
N ALA A 466 21.73 -15.85 -27.22
CA ALA A 466 22.97 -16.18 -26.54
C ALA A 466 23.65 -14.95 -25.90
N GLU A 467 23.49 -13.76 -26.50
CA GLU A 467 24.06 -12.53 -25.99
C GLU A 467 23.47 -12.10 -24.64
N LEU A 468 22.21 -12.42 -24.36
CA LEU A 468 21.57 -12.11 -23.07
C LEU A 468 21.97 -13.13 -22.02
N LEU A 469 21.86 -14.42 -22.34
CA LEU A 469 22.20 -15.50 -21.41
C LEU A 469 23.68 -15.42 -20.99
N ARG A 470 24.59 -15.06 -21.90
CA ARG A 470 26.01 -14.89 -21.57
C ARG A 470 26.23 -13.82 -20.50
N VAL A 471 25.56 -12.67 -20.60
CA VAL A 471 25.68 -11.59 -19.60
C VAL A 471 25.27 -12.07 -18.20
N VAL A 472 24.19 -12.88 -18.13
CA VAL A 472 23.72 -13.45 -16.86
C VAL A 472 24.72 -14.47 -16.32
N LEU A 473 25.18 -15.41 -17.16
CA LEU A 473 26.10 -16.48 -16.74
C LEU A 473 27.44 -15.90 -16.28
N ASP A 474 28.05 -14.99 -17.05
CA ASP A 474 29.30 -14.33 -16.67
C ASP A 474 29.12 -13.53 -15.36
N GLY A 475 27.97 -12.86 -15.20
CA GLY A 475 27.66 -12.14 -13.97
C GLY A 475 27.47 -13.04 -12.74
N LEU A 476 26.84 -14.21 -12.90
CA LEU A 476 26.65 -15.19 -11.84
C LEU A 476 27.96 -15.88 -11.45
N LEU A 477 28.74 -16.28 -12.44
CA LEU A 477 29.92 -17.14 -12.26
C LEU A 477 31.17 -16.34 -11.86
N ASP A 478 31.31 -15.10 -12.35
CA ASP A 478 32.53 -14.32 -12.21
C ASP A 478 32.35 -13.03 -11.38
N ARG A 479 31.14 -12.47 -11.30
CA ARG A 479 30.88 -11.18 -10.64
C ARG A 479 30.04 -11.26 -9.38
N THR A 480 29.53 -12.43 -9.02
CA THR A 480 28.72 -12.62 -7.81
C THR A 480 29.58 -13.14 -6.66
N ALA A 481 29.61 -12.40 -5.55
CA ALA A 481 30.34 -12.75 -4.34
C ALA A 481 29.48 -13.66 -3.44
N TYR A 482 29.35 -14.93 -3.82
CA TYR A 482 28.66 -15.95 -3.03
C TYR A 482 29.39 -17.31 -3.13
N PRO A 483 29.58 -18.04 -2.01
CA PRO A 483 30.50 -19.18 -1.98
C PRO A 483 29.96 -20.44 -2.66
N ASP A 484 28.66 -20.72 -2.62
CA ASP A 484 28.07 -21.95 -3.18
C ASP A 484 26.85 -21.64 -4.07
N ILE A 485 27.10 -21.57 -5.38
CA ILE A 485 26.11 -21.33 -6.41
C ILE A 485 26.02 -22.56 -7.31
N GLU A 486 24.80 -23.02 -7.55
CA GLU A 486 24.45 -23.94 -8.63
C GLU A 486 23.57 -23.18 -9.64
N VAL A 487 23.81 -23.33 -10.94
CA VAL A 487 23.00 -22.72 -12.00
C VAL A 487 22.34 -23.81 -12.84
N VAL A 488 21.01 -23.82 -12.86
CA VAL A 488 20.19 -24.73 -13.67
C VAL A 488 19.59 -23.94 -14.83
N VAL A 489 20.19 -24.07 -16.01
CA VAL A 489 19.68 -23.45 -17.24
C VAL A 489 18.67 -24.40 -17.87
N VAL A 490 17.43 -23.96 -18.01
CA VAL A 490 16.35 -24.74 -18.63
C VAL A 490 16.15 -24.26 -20.06
N ASP A 491 16.72 -25.00 -21.02
CA ASP A 491 16.65 -24.67 -22.44
C ASP A 491 15.30 -25.11 -23.05
N ASN A 492 14.46 -24.14 -23.40
CA ASN A 492 13.17 -24.35 -24.05
C ASN A 492 13.29 -24.53 -25.58
N GLY A 493 14.23 -25.38 -25.98
CA GLY A 493 14.49 -25.73 -27.36
C GLY A 493 15.09 -24.57 -28.17
N SER A 494 16.25 -24.07 -27.74
CA SER A 494 17.03 -23.10 -28.51
C SER A 494 17.41 -23.66 -29.89
N THR A 495 17.31 -22.81 -30.90
CA THR A 495 17.55 -23.14 -32.31
C THR A 495 18.76 -22.42 -32.88
N GLU A 496 19.07 -21.22 -32.39
CA GLU A 496 20.19 -20.40 -32.82
C GLU A 496 21.53 -21.12 -32.57
N PRO A 497 22.45 -21.17 -33.56
CA PRO A 497 23.76 -21.80 -33.38
C PRO A 497 24.54 -21.24 -32.19
N ALA A 498 24.55 -19.91 -32.04
CA ALA A 498 25.24 -19.24 -30.94
C ALA A 498 24.68 -19.64 -29.56
N ALA A 499 23.37 -19.88 -29.45
CA ALA A 499 22.75 -20.30 -28.20
C ALA A 499 23.14 -21.75 -27.85
N LYS A 500 23.14 -22.65 -28.84
CA LYS A 500 23.59 -24.04 -28.66
C LYS A 500 25.06 -24.13 -28.28
N GLU A 501 25.91 -23.33 -28.92
CA GLU A 501 27.34 -23.23 -28.59
C GLU A 501 27.54 -22.71 -27.16
N LEU A 502 26.82 -21.65 -26.77
CA LEU A 502 26.87 -21.13 -25.41
C LEU A 502 26.44 -22.19 -24.38
N LEU A 503 25.31 -22.86 -24.58
CA LEU A 503 24.82 -23.90 -23.67
C LEU A 503 25.81 -25.06 -23.52
N ALA A 504 26.41 -25.50 -24.63
CA ALA A 504 27.44 -26.54 -24.61
C ALA A 504 28.69 -26.11 -23.84
N SER A 505 29.14 -24.85 -24.02
CA SER A 505 30.27 -24.30 -23.28
C SER A 505 29.97 -24.12 -21.79
N ALA A 506 28.76 -23.67 -21.44
CA ALA A 506 28.35 -23.44 -20.07
C ALA A 506 28.27 -24.75 -19.28
N ALA A 507 27.82 -25.84 -19.91
CA ALA A 507 27.78 -27.18 -19.31
C ALA A 507 29.15 -27.76 -18.94
N ALA A 508 30.26 -27.13 -19.35
CA ALA A 508 31.61 -27.51 -18.92
C ALA A 508 31.99 -26.96 -17.53
N ASP A 509 31.31 -25.91 -17.04
CA ASP A 509 31.49 -25.41 -15.68
C ASP A 509 30.77 -26.35 -14.69
N PRO A 510 31.44 -26.86 -13.64
CA PRO A 510 30.83 -27.81 -12.70
C PRO A 510 29.67 -27.22 -11.88
N ARG A 511 29.52 -25.89 -11.86
CA ARG A 511 28.40 -25.19 -11.22
C ARG A 511 27.16 -25.15 -12.10
N VAL A 512 27.28 -25.40 -13.41
CA VAL A 512 26.21 -25.22 -14.38
C VAL A 512 25.64 -26.56 -14.85
N ARG A 513 24.33 -26.68 -14.80
CA ARG A 513 23.56 -27.79 -15.35
C ARG A 513 22.60 -27.28 -16.41
N VAL A 514 22.68 -27.84 -17.62
CA VAL A 514 21.74 -27.52 -18.71
C VAL A 514 20.68 -28.64 -18.81
N LEU A 515 19.41 -28.25 -18.75
CA LEU A 515 18.26 -29.14 -18.88
C LEU A 515 17.50 -28.81 -20.18
N ALA A 516 17.40 -29.77 -21.09
CA ALA A 516 16.62 -29.62 -22.31
C ALA A 516 15.12 -29.87 -22.03
N ARG A 517 14.28 -28.87 -22.30
CA ARG A 517 12.81 -28.94 -22.18
C ARG A 517 12.14 -28.29 -23.40
N PRO A 518 12.27 -28.89 -24.60
CA PRO A 518 11.65 -28.33 -25.79
C PRO A 518 10.11 -28.39 -25.71
N GLY A 519 9.45 -27.31 -26.10
CA GLY A 519 8.00 -27.27 -26.17
C GLY A 519 7.42 -25.86 -26.29
N PRO A 520 6.10 -25.71 -26.13
CA PRO A 520 5.48 -24.41 -25.91
C PRO A 520 6.08 -23.72 -24.67
N PHE A 521 6.28 -22.41 -24.74
CA PHE A 521 6.81 -21.67 -23.61
C PHE A 521 5.79 -21.64 -22.46
N ASN A 522 6.21 -22.18 -21.32
CA ASN A 522 5.49 -22.15 -20.05
C ASN A 522 6.53 -21.83 -18.97
N PHE A 523 6.59 -20.56 -18.55
CA PHE A 523 7.56 -20.08 -17.56
C PHE A 523 7.44 -20.88 -16.26
N SER A 524 6.21 -21.06 -15.76
CA SER A 524 5.92 -21.82 -14.54
C SER A 524 6.40 -23.27 -14.64
N GLY A 525 6.14 -23.94 -15.76
CA GLY A 525 6.59 -25.30 -16.02
C GLY A 525 8.12 -25.42 -16.10
N LEU A 526 8.77 -24.54 -16.86
CA LEU A 526 10.23 -24.50 -16.98
C LEU A 526 10.90 -24.24 -15.63
N SER A 527 10.37 -23.28 -14.86
CA SER A 527 10.84 -22.96 -13.50
C SER A 527 10.66 -24.13 -12.54
N ASN A 528 9.52 -24.83 -12.60
CA ASN A 528 9.27 -26.04 -11.79
C ASN A 528 10.23 -27.18 -12.14
N ASP A 529 10.48 -27.41 -13.43
CA ASP A 529 11.43 -28.44 -13.89
C ASP A 529 12.87 -28.12 -13.44
N GLY A 530 13.26 -26.84 -13.54
CA GLY A 530 14.55 -26.38 -13.04
C GLY A 530 14.69 -26.52 -11.52
N ALA A 531 13.65 -26.14 -10.76
CA ALA A 531 13.61 -26.32 -9.31
C ALA A 531 13.68 -27.80 -8.89
N ALA A 532 13.08 -28.70 -9.66
CA ALA A 532 13.17 -30.14 -9.42
C ALA A 532 14.57 -30.72 -9.72
N ALA A 533 15.30 -30.13 -10.68
CA ALA A 533 16.66 -30.51 -11.02
C ALA A 533 17.74 -29.87 -10.12
N ALA A 534 17.39 -28.79 -9.43
CA ALA A 534 18.24 -28.08 -8.49
C ALA A 534 18.48 -28.87 -7.18
N SER A 535 19.60 -28.62 -6.52
CA SER A 535 20.01 -29.28 -5.26
C SER A 535 20.02 -28.38 -4.03
N GLY A 536 20.01 -27.06 -4.21
CA GLY A 536 20.10 -26.07 -3.14
C GLY A 536 18.82 -25.95 -2.30
N PRO A 537 18.95 -25.64 -0.99
CA PRO A 537 17.82 -25.30 -0.13
C PRO A 537 17.22 -23.92 -0.45
N LEU A 538 17.99 -23.02 -1.08
CA LEU A 538 17.48 -21.76 -1.61
C LEU A 538 17.34 -21.88 -3.13
N LEU A 539 16.16 -21.53 -3.64
CA LEU A 539 15.86 -21.43 -5.06
C LEU A 539 15.81 -19.96 -5.45
N LEU A 540 16.54 -19.59 -6.51
CA LEU A 540 16.42 -18.27 -7.14
C LEU A 540 15.91 -18.44 -8.56
N PHE A 541 14.72 -17.92 -8.85
CA PHE A 541 14.22 -17.80 -10.21
C PHE A 541 14.73 -16.50 -10.81
N LEU A 542 15.44 -16.61 -11.94
CA LEU A 542 16.13 -15.49 -12.58
C LEU A 542 15.86 -15.49 -14.08
N ASN A 543 15.45 -14.36 -14.63
CA ASN A 543 15.30 -14.21 -16.07
C ASN A 543 16.67 -14.24 -16.78
N ASN A 544 16.67 -14.65 -18.05
CA ASN A 544 17.87 -14.78 -18.87
C ASN A 544 18.43 -13.44 -19.40
N ASP A 545 17.86 -12.31 -19.00
CA ASP A 545 18.23 -10.95 -19.42
C ASP A 545 18.48 -10.01 -18.23
N ILE A 546 18.89 -10.58 -17.09
CA ILE A 546 19.36 -9.87 -15.90
C ILE A 546 20.87 -9.63 -15.96
N GLU A 547 21.28 -8.40 -15.69
CA GLU A 547 22.67 -8.02 -15.54
C GLU A 547 23.00 -7.75 -14.07
N ILE A 548 24.02 -8.46 -13.58
CA ILE A 548 24.57 -8.29 -12.24
C ILE A 548 25.48 -7.06 -12.23
N VAL A 549 25.13 -6.08 -11.40
CA VAL A 549 25.87 -4.81 -11.25
C VAL A 549 26.54 -4.65 -9.88
N GLU A 550 26.07 -5.37 -8.86
CA GLU A 550 26.60 -5.33 -7.50
C GLU A 550 27.04 -6.72 -7.05
N PRO A 551 28.30 -6.96 -6.65
CA PRO A 551 28.76 -8.31 -6.31
C PRO A 551 28.04 -8.98 -5.11
N GLY A 552 27.62 -8.19 -4.12
CA GLY A 552 27.02 -8.67 -2.88
C GLY A 552 25.52 -9.01 -2.95
N TRP A 553 24.87 -8.79 -4.09
CA TRP A 553 23.41 -8.89 -4.26
C TRP A 553 22.84 -10.23 -3.80
N LEU A 554 23.52 -11.34 -4.14
CA LEU A 554 23.03 -12.68 -3.84
C LEU A 554 23.14 -13.01 -2.35
N ALA A 555 24.20 -12.54 -1.70
CA ALA A 555 24.39 -12.68 -0.26
C ALA A 555 23.32 -11.91 0.53
N GLU A 556 22.96 -10.71 0.07
CA GLU A 556 21.87 -9.90 0.64
C GLU A 556 20.53 -10.64 0.51
N MET A 557 20.17 -11.14 -0.68
CA MET A 557 18.91 -11.88 -0.84
C MET A 557 18.89 -13.17 -0.01
N ALA A 558 20.00 -13.91 0.01
CA ALA A 558 20.11 -15.17 0.75
C ALA A 558 20.02 -14.96 2.26
N SER A 559 20.65 -13.92 2.81
CA SER A 559 20.59 -13.64 4.26
C SER A 559 19.18 -13.25 4.72
N ILE A 560 18.35 -12.69 3.83
CA ILE A 560 16.93 -12.44 4.09
C ILE A 560 16.11 -13.74 3.93
N ALA A 561 16.36 -14.52 2.88
CA ALA A 561 15.56 -15.70 2.55
C ALA A 561 15.70 -16.84 3.58
N VAL A 562 16.81 -16.91 4.31
CA VAL A 562 17.01 -17.91 5.37
C VAL A 562 16.20 -17.63 6.64
N GLU A 563 15.68 -16.41 6.80
CA GLU A 563 14.87 -16.07 7.97
C GLU A 563 13.57 -16.89 7.99
N PRO A 564 13.26 -17.62 9.07
CA PRO A 564 12.11 -18.54 9.10
C PRO A 564 10.77 -17.89 8.74
N ALA A 565 10.57 -16.62 9.12
CA ALA A 565 9.33 -15.89 8.85
C ALA A 565 9.20 -15.42 7.39
N VAL A 566 10.31 -15.33 6.65
CA VAL A 566 10.31 -14.89 5.24
C VAL A 566 9.98 -16.06 4.34
N GLY A 567 9.17 -15.84 3.30
CA GLY A 567 8.82 -16.87 2.33
C GLY A 567 9.24 -16.54 0.91
N ALA A 568 9.43 -15.26 0.56
CA ALA A 568 10.03 -14.87 -0.72
C ALA A 568 10.79 -13.55 -0.60
N VAL A 569 11.82 -13.37 -1.43
CA VAL A 569 12.66 -12.17 -1.48
C VAL A 569 12.80 -11.68 -2.93
N GLY A 570 12.61 -10.38 -3.14
CA GLY A 570 12.82 -9.71 -4.42
C GLY A 570 13.88 -8.61 -4.36
N ALA A 571 14.56 -8.40 -5.49
CA ALA A 571 15.59 -7.39 -5.67
C ALA A 571 15.02 -6.08 -6.25
N LYS A 572 15.77 -4.98 -6.12
CA LYS A 572 15.55 -3.76 -6.90
C LYS A 572 15.99 -4.00 -8.34
N LEU A 573 15.07 -3.87 -9.29
CA LEU A 573 15.38 -3.97 -10.72
C LEU A 573 15.25 -2.61 -11.38
N SER A 574 16.26 -2.21 -12.13
CA SER A 574 16.26 -1.00 -12.95
C SER A 574 16.33 -1.36 -14.44
N TYR A 575 15.79 -0.48 -15.26
CA TYR A 575 16.03 -0.49 -16.70
C TYR A 575 17.50 -0.11 -17.01
N PRO A 576 18.01 -0.40 -18.22
CA PRO A 576 19.36 -0.01 -18.62
C PRO A 576 19.64 1.50 -18.61
N ASP A 577 18.59 2.34 -18.63
CA ASP A 577 18.71 3.80 -18.49
C ASP A 577 18.74 4.27 -17.02
N GLY A 578 18.73 3.33 -16.06
CA GLY A 578 18.77 3.58 -14.62
C GLY A 578 17.42 3.88 -13.98
N THR A 579 16.35 4.01 -14.77
CA THR A 579 15.00 4.21 -14.21
C THR A 579 14.50 2.96 -13.52
N LEU A 580 13.71 3.12 -12.45
CA LEU A 580 13.22 1.99 -11.68
C LEU A 580 12.17 1.20 -12.47
N GLN A 581 12.37 -0.13 -12.51
CA GLN A 581 11.42 -1.08 -13.07
C GLN A 581 10.63 -1.81 -11.97
N HIS A 582 11.29 -2.23 -10.89
CA HIS A 582 10.67 -3.01 -9.83
C HIS A 582 11.07 -2.53 -8.43
N GLY A 583 10.15 -1.79 -7.80
CA GLY A 583 10.18 -1.43 -6.38
C GLY A 583 9.27 -2.30 -5.50
N GLY A 584 9.03 -3.56 -5.87
CA GLY A 584 7.91 -4.37 -5.37
C GLY A 584 6.70 -4.37 -6.31
N VAL A 585 5.63 -5.09 -5.94
CA VAL A 585 4.37 -5.16 -6.68
C VAL A 585 3.21 -4.62 -5.84
N VAL A 586 2.35 -3.84 -6.48
CA VAL A 586 1.06 -3.38 -5.95
C VAL A 586 -0.08 -4.15 -6.62
N LEU A 587 -0.99 -4.73 -5.83
CA LEU A 587 -2.15 -5.48 -6.31
C LEU A 587 -3.26 -4.53 -6.82
N GLY A 588 -4.10 -5.05 -7.72
CA GLY A 588 -5.22 -4.36 -8.36
C GLY A 588 -4.83 -3.39 -9.47
N VAL A 589 -3.54 -3.09 -9.67
CA VAL A 589 -3.07 -2.25 -10.77
C VAL A 589 -3.35 -2.94 -12.10
N GLY A 590 -4.02 -2.23 -13.02
CA GLY A 590 -4.44 -2.82 -14.29
C GLY A 590 -5.44 -3.97 -14.18
N GLY A 591 -6.05 -4.18 -13.00
CA GLY A 591 -7.02 -5.24 -12.73
C GLY A 591 -6.45 -6.46 -11.98
N VAL A 592 -5.12 -6.63 -11.96
CA VAL A 592 -4.48 -7.74 -11.24
C VAL A 592 -3.31 -7.23 -10.41
N ALA A 593 -2.22 -6.79 -11.04
CA ALA A 593 -1.03 -6.34 -10.32
C ALA A 593 -0.12 -5.52 -11.24
N GLY A 594 0.74 -4.70 -10.65
CA GLY A 594 1.72 -3.89 -11.37
C GLY A 594 2.90 -3.49 -10.49
N HIS A 595 4.03 -3.18 -11.12
CA HIS A 595 5.23 -2.79 -10.41
C HIS A 595 5.06 -1.43 -9.72
N SER A 596 5.63 -1.33 -8.52
CA SER A 596 5.64 -0.11 -7.72
C SER A 596 6.66 0.90 -8.24
N HIS A 597 6.31 2.20 -8.14
CA HIS A 597 7.19 3.34 -8.50
C HIS A 597 7.79 3.27 -9.92
N PRO A 598 7.02 2.92 -10.97
CA PRO A 598 7.58 2.82 -12.30
C PRO A 598 8.15 4.18 -12.77
N ASP A 599 9.26 4.13 -13.50
CA ASP A 599 9.88 5.26 -14.19
C ASP A 599 10.48 6.36 -13.28
N ILE A 600 10.64 6.13 -11.97
CA ILE A 600 11.38 7.08 -11.12
C ILE A 600 12.90 7.02 -11.40
N GLY A 601 13.60 8.12 -11.14
CA GLY A 601 15.05 8.19 -11.34
C GLY A 601 15.85 7.33 -10.37
N PRO A 602 17.12 7.00 -10.68
CA PRO A 602 17.95 6.11 -9.86
C PRO A 602 18.18 6.61 -8.43
N ASP A 603 18.28 7.93 -8.25
CA ASP A 603 18.52 8.58 -6.96
C ASP A 603 17.23 9.02 -6.26
N ASP A 604 16.05 8.77 -6.86
CA ASP A 604 14.77 9.10 -6.24
C ASP A 604 14.50 8.09 -5.12
N PRO A 605 14.40 8.53 -3.84
CA PRO A 605 14.16 7.64 -2.72
C PRO A 605 12.73 7.09 -2.69
N GLY A 606 11.88 7.54 -3.62
CA GLY A 606 10.50 7.14 -3.74
C GLY A 606 9.64 7.68 -2.60
N TYR A 607 8.38 7.23 -2.60
CA TYR A 607 7.37 7.64 -1.62
C TYR A 607 7.87 7.38 -0.19
N PHE A 608 8.11 8.44 0.59
CA PHE A 608 8.59 8.39 1.97
C PHE A 608 9.79 7.42 2.18
N GLY A 609 10.78 7.49 1.29
CA GLY A 609 12.03 6.72 1.45
C GLY A 609 11.94 5.24 1.08
N ARG A 610 10.78 4.76 0.63
CA ARG A 610 10.55 3.32 0.40
C ARG A 610 11.47 2.68 -0.63
N MET A 611 12.14 3.43 -1.51
CA MET A 611 13.04 2.85 -2.53
C MET A 611 14.50 2.73 -2.05
N VAL A 612 14.76 3.09 -0.80
CA VAL A 612 16.07 2.93 -0.14
C VAL A 612 16.00 2.17 1.20
N ILE A 613 14.80 1.65 1.55
CA ILE A 613 14.54 0.87 2.76
C ILE A 613 13.92 -0.49 2.38
N SER A 614 14.38 -1.58 3.00
CA SER A 614 13.75 -2.90 2.88
C SER A 614 12.32 -2.88 3.44
N GLN A 615 11.40 -3.60 2.81
CA GLN A 615 10.01 -3.59 3.24
C GLN A 615 9.29 -4.89 2.90
N GLU A 616 8.24 -5.20 3.66
CA GLU A 616 7.27 -6.18 3.21
C GLU A 616 6.44 -5.62 2.05
N VAL A 617 6.18 -6.47 1.05
CA VAL A 617 5.35 -6.17 -0.11
C VAL A 617 4.39 -7.33 -0.39
N SER A 618 3.36 -7.08 -1.19
CA SER A 618 2.36 -8.11 -1.48
C SER A 618 2.90 -9.21 -2.39
N ALA A 619 3.78 -8.84 -3.31
CA ALA A 619 4.48 -9.74 -4.20
C ALA A 619 5.77 -9.12 -4.74
N VAL A 620 6.66 -9.97 -5.24
CA VAL A 620 7.86 -9.60 -5.98
C VAL A 620 7.86 -10.31 -7.34
N THR A 621 8.61 -9.79 -8.30
CA THR A 621 8.56 -10.33 -9.67
C THR A 621 9.41 -11.58 -9.85
N GLY A 622 8.93 -12.50 -10.68
CA GLY A 622 9.66 -13.72 -11.09
C GLY A 622 10.93 -13.45 -11.91
N ALA A 623 11.21 -12.19 -12.30
CA ALA A 623 12.46 -11.84 -12.96
C ALA A 623 13.69 -12.00 -12.04
N CYS A 624 13.50 -11.83 -10.72
CA CYS A 624 14.48 -12.14 -9.69
C CYS A 624 13.76 -12.40 -8.35
N LEU A 625 13.42 -13.67 -8.10
CA LEU A 625 12.63 -14.12 -6.95
C LEU A 625 13.36 -15.25 -6.23
N MET A 626 13.76 -15.03 -4.98
CA MET A 626 14.35 -16.06 -4.13
C MET A 626 13.33 -16.62 -3.15
N VAL A 627 13.34 -17.94 -2.94
CA VAL A 627 12.46 -18.64 -2.01
C VAL A 627 13.19 -19.85 -1.41
N ARG A 628 12.87 -20.22 -0.16
CA ARG A 628 13.30 -21.50 0.38
C ARG A 628 12.58 -22.63 -0.35
N ARG A 629 13.30 -23.68 -0.73
CA ARG A 629 12.73 -24.86 -1.39
C ARG A 629 11.55 -25.43 -0.62
N GLU A 630 11.69 -25.59 0.70
CA GLU A 630 10.63 -26.13 1.56
C GLU A 630 9.34 -25.29 1.47
N VAL A 631 9.45 -23.96 1.41
CA VAL A 631 8.29 -23.06 1.30
C VAL A 631 7.70 -23.17 -0.09
N PHE A 632 8.54 -23.12 -1.13
CA PHE A 632 8.11 -23.27 -2.52
C PHE A 632 7.33 -24.56 -2.75
N GLU A 633 7.80 -25.67 -2.20
CA GLU A 633 7.14 -26.97 -2.28
C GLU A 633 5.85 -27.01 -1.44
N ALA A 634 5.88 -26.50 -0.21
CA ALA A 634 4.74 -26.51 0.70
C ALA A 634 3.54 -25.69 0.17
N VAL A 635 3.81 -24.59 -0.55
CA VAL A 635 2.73 -23.77 -1.12
C VAL A 635 2.23 -24.28 -2.48
N GLY A 636 2.84 -25.32 -3.04
CA GLY A 636 2.42 -25.95 -4.29
C GLY A 636 3.15 -25.47 -5.55
N ARG A 637 4.36 -24.88 -5.42
CA ARG A 637 5.23 -24.46 -6.54
C ARG A 637 4.57 -23.44 -7.47
N PHE A 638 5.06 -23.23 -8.70
CA PHE A 638 4.32 -22.42 -9.68
C PHE A 638 3.14 -23.20 -10.29
N ASP A 639 2.02 -22.53 -10.52
CA ASP A 639 0.84 -23.10 -11.19
C ASP A 639 1.05 -23.10 -12.71
N ALA A 640 1.63 -24.18 -13.23
CA ALA A 640 1.94 -24.31 -14.65
C ALA A 640 0.71 -24.57 -15.54
N GLU A 641 -0.42 -24.95 -14.95
CA GLU A 641 -1.64 -25.27 -15.70
C GLU A 641 -2.46 -24.01 -15.95
N ALA A 642 -2.71 -23.21 -14.90
CA ALA A 642 -3.56 -22.03 -14.99
C ALA A 642 -2.77 -20.73 -15.23
N LEU A 643 -1.50 -20.67 -14.83
CA LEU A 643 -0.66 -19.46 -14.88
C LEU A 643 0.68 -19.74 -15.56
N ALA A 644 0.65 -20.08 -16.84
CA ALA A 644 1.82 -20.50 -17.59
C ALA A 644 2.86 -19.38 -17.82
N VAL A 645 2.42 -18.12 -17.97
CA VAL A 645 3.28 -17.01 -18.41
C VAL A 645 3.10 -15.75 -17.56
N ALA A 646 1.87 -15.33 -17.29
CA ALA A 646 1.60 -14.12 -16.51
C ALA A 646 1.15 -14.45 -15.08
N PHE A 647 1.45 -13.55 -14.14
CA PHE A 647 0.99 -13.55 -12.74
C PHE A 647 1.36 -14.78 -11.89
N ASN A 648 2.17 -15.71 -12.41
CA ASN A 648 2.63 -16.89 -11.66
C ASN A 648 3.43 -16.51 -10.41
N ASP A 649 4.24 -15.47 -10.49
CA ASP A 649 4.99 -14.87 -9.38
C ASP A 649 4.07 -14.23 -8.35
N ILE A 650 3.02 -13.53 -8.81
CA ILE A 650 2.01 -12.91 -7.94
C ILE A 650 1.24 -13.99 -7.19
N ASP A 651 0.71 -14.99 -7.88
CA ASP A 651 0.00 -16.11 -7.27
C ASP A 651 0.87 -16.88 -6.26
N LEU A 652 2.14 -17.15 -6.60
CA LEU A 652 3.08 -17.77 -5.67
C LEU A 652 3.25 -16.92 -4.40
N CYS A 653 3.50 -15.62 -4.55
CA CYS A 653 3.66 -14.72 -3.40
C CYS A 653 2.40 -14.65 -2.53
N LEU A 654 1.21 -14.62 -3.14
CA LEU A 654 -0.05 -14.61 -2.39
C LEU A 654 -0.29 -15.92 -1.64
N ARG A 655 0.09 -17.07 -2.21
CA ARG A 655 0.06 -18.36 -1.49
C ARG A 655 1.07 -18.42 -0.35
N VAL A 656 2.28 -17.90 -0.56
CA VAL A 656 3.31 -17.76 0.48
C VAL A 656 2.78 -16.94 1.66
N ARG A 657 2.14 -15.81 1.39
CA ARG A 657 1.52 -14.97 2.42
C ARG A 657 0.35 -15.64 3.13
N LYS A 658 -0.51 -16.33 2.39
CA LYS A 658 -1.61 -17.11 2.95
C LYS A 658 -1.13 -18.24 3.87
N ALA A 659 0.07 -18.77 3.62
CA ALA A 659 0.73 -19.74 4.49
C ALA A 659 1.40 -19.13 5.74
N GLY A 660 1.32 -17.81 5.93
CA GLY A 660 1.83 -17.11 7.11
C GLY A 660 3.25 -16.55 6.97
N TYR A 661 3.85 -16.60 5.79
CA TYR A 661 5.19 -16.05 5.55
C TYR A 661 5.13 -14.63 4.99
N SER A 662 6.17 -13.82 5.26
CA SER A 662 6.33 -12.50 4.66
C SER A 662 7.00 -12.56 3.29
N VAL A 663 6.73 -11.56 2.44
CA VAL A 663 7.44 -11.35 1.18
C VAL A 663 8.20 -10.05 1.28
N ILE A 664 9.52 -10.12 1.18
CA ILE A 664 10.42 -8.97 1.38
C ILE A 664 10.95 -8.48 0.05
N TRP A 665 10.90 -7.16 -0.15
CA TRP A 665 11.66 -6.50 -1.20
C TRP A 665 12.82 -5.73 -0.56
N THR A 666 14.03 -5.90 -1.09
CA THR A 666 15.23 -5.20 -0.61
C THR A 666 15.81 -4.28 -1.70
N PRO A 667 16.10 -3.00 -1.38
CA PRO A 667 16.84 -2.12 -2.27
C PRO A 667 18.35 -2.40 -2.27
N HIS A 668 18.83 -3.26 -1.37
CA HIS A 668 20.25 -3.55 -1.17
C HIS A 668 20.77 -4.72 -2.00
N ALA A 669 19.89 -5.32 -2.81
CA ALA A 669 20.26 -6.15 -3.94
C ALA A 669 19.75 -5.45 -5.20
N ALA A 670 20.63 -4.76 -5.92
CA ALA A 670 20.26 -4.02 -7.13
C ALA A 670 20.82 -4.71 -8.40
N LEU A 671 19.95 -4.84 -9.41
CA LEU A 671 20.25 -5.49 -10.69
C LEU A 671 19.65 -4.69 -11.85
N THR A 672 20.20 -4.86 -13.05
CA THR A 672 19.64 -4.26 -14.27
C THR A 672 18.88 -5.33 -15.05
N HIS A 673 17.66 -5.05 -15.50
CA HIS A 673 16.85 -5.96 -16.30
C HIS A 673 16.63 -5.40 -17.70
N HIS A 674 17.09 -6.13 -18.72
CA HIS A 674 17.08 -5.69 -20.13
C HIS A 674 15.73 -5.91 -20.85
N GLU A 675 14.62 -5.85 -20.10
CA GLU A 675 13.25 -6.33 -20.40
C GLU A 675 12.82 -6.33 -21.88
N SER A 676 12.00 -7.33 -22.24
CA SER A 676 11.26 -7.41 -23.51
C SER A 676 12.13 -7.60 -24.76
N LYS A 677 13.41 -7.96 -24.60
CA LYS A 677 14.27 -8.35 -25.73
C LYS A 677 13.96 -9.75 -26.27
N SER A 678 13.51 -10.70 -25.44
CA SER A 678 13.27 -12.11 -25.83
C SER A 678 11.79 -12.48 -26.05
N ARG A 679 10.85 -11.95 -25.25
CA ARG A 679 9.43 -12.39 -25.22
C ARG A 679 8.53 -11.80 -26.33
N GLY A 680 8.86 -10.62 -26.85
CA GLY A 680 7.99 -9.87 -27.77
C GLY A 680 6.71 -9.34 -27.11
N LYS A 681 5.81 -8.71 -27.88
CA LYS A 681 4.54 -8.15 -27.35
C LYS A 681 3.44 -9.23 -27.27
N GLU A 682 2.41 -8.97 -26.45
CA GLU A 682 1.17 -9.76 -26.37
C GLU A 682 0.23 -9.45 -27.56
N ASP A 683 0.68 -9.74 -28.78
CA ASP A 683 0.06 -9.24 -30.02
C ASP A 683 -0.71 -10.30 -30.82
N THR A 684 -0.48 -11.60 -30.59
CA THR A 684 -1.24 -12.67 -31.25
C THR A 684 -2.58 -12.96 -30.54
N PRO A 685 -3.61 -13.46 -31.26
CA PRO A 685 -4.88 -13.84 -30.65
C PRO A 685 -4.74 -14.89 -29.53
N GLU A 686 -3.87 -15.87 -29.70
CA GLU A 686 -3.65 -16.97 -28.74
C GLU A 686 -3.00 -16.44 -27.45
N LYS A 687 -2.01 -15.56 -27.60
CA LYS A 687 -1.33 -14.87 -26.49
C LYS A 687 -2.31 -14.04 -25.66
N ARG A 688 -3.17 -13.27 -26.34
CA ARG A 688 -4.24 -12.50 -25.68
C ARG A 688 -5.24 -13.39 -24.96
N ALA A 689 -5.71 -14.46 -25.61
CA ALA A 689 -6.66 -15.39 -24.99
C ALA A 689 -6.08 -16.07 -23.74
N ARG A 690 -4.81 -16.50 -23.79
CA ARG A 690 -4.09 -17.00 -22.60
C ARG A 690 -4.03 -15.95 -21.51
N PHE A 691 -3.57 -14.74 -21.82
CA PHE A 691 -3.47 -13.65 -20.84
C PHE A 691 -4.82 -13.33 -20.19
N GLU A 692 -5.90 -13.30 -20.97
CA GLU A 692 -7.26 -13.11 -20.46
C GLU A 692 -7.70 -14.24 -19.50
N ALA A 693 -7.35 -15.50 -19.80
CA ALA A 693 -7.60 -16.63 -18.91
C ALA A 693 -6.78 -16.59 -17.62
N GLU A 694 -5.51 -16.16 -17.69
CA GLU A 694 -4.64 -15.97 -16.52
C GLU A 694 -5.18 -14.82 -15.62
N VAL A 695 -5.68 -13.74 -16.21
CA VAL A 695 -6.38 -12.66 -15.48
C VAL A 695 -7.64 -13.18 -14.79
N ALA A 696 -8.44 -13.99 -15.48
CA ALA A 696 -9.65 -14.57 -14.91
C ALA A 696 -9.31 -15.46 -13.69
N THR A 697 -8.29 -16.31 -13.82
CA THR A 697 -7.78 -17.17 -12.74
C THR A 697 -7.39 -16.34 -11.52
N MET A 698 -6.62 -15.26 -11.70
CA MET A 698 -6.20 -14.38 -10.61
C MET A 698 -7.39 -13.68 -9.95
N THR A 699 -8.34 -13.22 -10.75
CA THR A 699 -9.53 -12.52 -10.24
C THR A 699 -10.43 -13.46 -9.44
N GLU A 700 -10.60 -14.70 -9.89
CA GLU A 700 -11.36 -15.73 -9.20
C GLU A 700 -10.69 -16.15 -7.88
N ARG A 701 -9.38 -16.39 -7.91
CA ARG A 701 -8.63 -16.93 -6.77
C ARG A 701 -8.33 -15.89 -5.69
N TRP A 702 -8.05 -14.64 -6.09
CA TRP A 702 -7.49 -13.60 -5.22
C TRP A 702 -8.29 -12.30 -5.20
N GLY A 703 -9.52 -12.30 -5.73
CA GLY A 703 -10.34 -11.10 -5.86
C GLY A 703 -10.30 -10.16 -4.64
N PRO A 704 -10.59 -10.63 -3.41
CA PRO A 704 -10.51 -9.80 -2.21
C PRO A 704 -9.15 -9.15 -1.96
N GLU A 705 -8.06 -9.89 -2.10
CA GLU A 705 -6.69 -9.42 -1.93
C GLU A 705 -6.27 -8.44 -3.03
N LEU A 706 -6.69 -8.68 -4.28
CA LEU A 706 -6.44 -7.76 -5.39
C LEU A 706 -7.14 -6.40 -5.18
N ARG A 707 -8.26 -6.40 -4.46
CA ARG A 707 -8.99 -5.20 -4.07
C ARG A 707 -8.40 -4.50 -2.84
N ASN A 708 -7.70 -5.21 -1.98
CA ASN A 708 -7.13 -4.63 -0.77
C ASN A 708 -5.67 -5.07 -0.57
N ASP A 709 -4.76 -4.37 -1.25
CA ASP A 709 -3.33 -4.53 -1.02
C ASP A 709 -2.96 -3.88 0.33
N PRO A 710 -2.52 -4.65 1.34
CA PRO A 710 -2.19 -4.10 2.65
C PRO A 710 -1.00 -3.14 2.61
N TYR A 711 -0.11 -3.24 1.63
CA TYR A 711 1.06 -2.36 1.56
C TYR A 711 0.85 -1.13 0.68
N TYR A 712 -0.37 -0.93 0.16
CA TYR A 712 -0.75 0.20 -0.68
C TYR A 712 -2.06 0.86 -0.21
N ASN A 713 -1.95 2.10 0.26
CA ASN A 713 -3.08 2.81 0.85
C ASN A 713 -4.26 2.98 -0.15
N PRO A 714 -5.51 2.71 0.27
CA PRO A 714 -6.69 2.84 -0.58
C PRO A 714 -7.00 4.26 -1.06
N ASN A 715 -6.46 5.31 -0.44
CA ASN A 715 -6.59 6.69 -0.92
C ASN A 715 -5.74 6.97 -2.18
N LEU A 716 -4.78 6.09 -2.50
CA LEU A 716 -3.86 6.26 -3.61
C LEU A 716 -4.41 5.62 -4.90
N ALA A 717 -4.06 6.22 -6.04
CA ALA A 717 -4.53 5.81 -7.35
C ALA A 717 -3.78 4.57 -7.87
N ARG A 718 -4.52 3.47 -8.06
CA ARG A 718 -4.01 2.21 -8.63
C ARG A 718 -3.81 2.21 -10.15
N ALA A 719 -3.93 3.36 -10.80
CA ALA A 719 -3.75 3.46 -12.25
C ALA A 719 -2.30 3.15 -12.70
N LYS A 720 -1.30 3.48 -11.87
CA LYS A 720 0.13 3.30 -12.16
C LYS A 720 1.01 2.99 -10.94
N ALA A 721 0.44 2.74 -9.76
CA ALA A 721 1.20 2.53 -8.52
C ALA A 721 2.28 3.61 -8.22
N LEU A 722 2.00 4.87 -8.58
CA LEU A 722 2.93 6.00 -8.40
C LEU A 722 2.82 6.70 -7.04
N PHE A 723 2.01 6.15 -6.12
CA PHE A 723 1.68 6.77 -4.82
C PHE A 723 1.17 8.22 -4.99
N ARG A 724 0.20 8.41 -5.89
CA ARG A 724 -0.45 9.69 -6.15
C ARG A 724 -1.95 9.57 -5.92
N LEU A 725 -2.58 10.67 -5.54
CA LEU A 725 -4.04 10.78 -5.51
C LEU A 725 -4.65 10.70 -6.91
N TRP A 726 -5.95 10.40 -6.96
CA TRP A 726 -6.78 10.24 -8.17
C TRP A 726 -6.91 11.51 -9.01
#